data_AF-A0A345E8F8-F1
#
_entry.id   AF-A0A345E8F8-F1
#
_cell.length_a   1.000
_cell.length_b   1.000
_cell.length_c   1.000
_cell.angle_alpha   90.00
_cell.angle_beta   90.00
_cell.angle_gamma   90.00
#
_symmetry.space_group_name_H-M   'P 1'
#
loop_
_entity.id
_entity.type
_entity.pdbx_description
1 polymer ?
#
loop_
_entity_poly.entity_id
_entity_poly.type
_entity_poly.pdbx_seq_one_letter_code
_entity_poly.pdbx_strand_id
1 'polypeptide(L)'
;MMGKAVCVRSSKYGFSENLRPRRNRIKSVSRGVELSDFPPEAGQFVDGELLMPVTERSFCGEQIEARPWNEFEVNLGCDHYFEIESSITFSRYPDSRYFMEWATTINLGGFGNAAEMEWETVKSWDSFTEFFEGAVHIDAVTYCESPELLLDLFEQHDGKLESMDVLVGNREEYQSSVDDVTVARQLQRYYREDKLIVRLKNRKVVHSKLYRIVKDGDEVTLISGSANLSYNSWKNQTNSVVVFRTEVDSQLDQQFKTWIDDHREQYADTVFMEDLVAELEALDDQEEKDRRIELWIDNRDTQLTERGEIHSNVGQELEELGQEVDRVVGVTDDPEAADEVVTIQHEEVGVEIDDESNGSMEADDNEQSSTGVTGAKTPEYTITLPTQGFETDGYLDRVKTDLKRRGADVGSDAITTSVEGYTNYLQTRYDVPKMWVDEENCRVHLQHGEHHRILTADHEPSPEVLNAALQNIQDYIETIDRWGETNNARAVKAHMYEGILYGLWAPFVNLYARQFYGNVTLDNALQYLYIFGESDAGKDKFSEFVLRLISDDLVRGGADADDVGKNQIRALRDLDTVFPYVVSDIAKQKIERVDTLRNFWQDSWHPSNDISYPTLIFTSNDSRPNDWFRNRAKMLHFDVAFPSNPEDEGFYEAQEDLNEILDATNPIFAYVSRRILEDEMYLDAGGTVDDVRRIFLDFYDRLDRERPKYFPERPANRRYNIGKRKWRQAFHRDDVTFERRENHLIADFDLEPHELYSYRKTLPTKMRPEKSGRNIIVKNPDDFEEWLEMDDLRADDEEASGGLLQRLFR
;
A
#
# COMPACT_ATOMS: atom_id res chain seq x y z
N MET A 1 -38.19 -43.77 -45.36
CA MET A 1 -38.69 -43.16 -44.10
C MET A 1 -37.56 -43.21 -43.08
N MET A 2 -37.29 -42.19 -42.24
CA MET A 2 -37.71 -40.77 -42.25
C MET A 2 -36.87 -39.95 -41.23
N GLY A 3 -36.68 -38.65 -41.47
CA GLY A 3 -35.94 -37.68 -40.62
C GLY A 3 -35.15 -36.70 -41.50
N LYS A 4 -35.41 -35.37 -41.56
CA LYS A 4 -35.24 -34.27 -40.56
C LYS A 4 -33.76 -33.85 -40.38
N ALA A 5 -33.33 -32.58 -40.51
CA ALA A 5 -33.98 -31.28 -40.83
C ALA A 5 -32.86 -30.23 -41.23
N VAL A 6 -32.94 -28.87 -41.31
CA VAL A 6 -33.84 -27.73 -41.70
C VAL A 6 -33.21 -26.44 -41.09
N CYS A 7 -33.08 -25.22 -41.66
CA CYS A 7 -33.11 -24.57 -43.01
C CYS A 7 -32.15 -23.33 -42.94
N VAL A 8 -31.65 -22.60 -43.94
CA VAL A 8 -32.02 -22.16 -45.32
C VAL A 8 -32.76 -20.79 -45.44
N ARG A 9 -31.96 -19.70 -45.42
CA ARG A 9 -31.99 -18.41 -46.21
C ARG A 9 -33.22 -17.45 -46.25
N SER A 10 -32.87 -16.14 -46.36
CA SER A 10 -33.50 -15.06 -47.17
C SER A 10 -34.74 -14.29 -46.61
N SER A 11 -35.02 -13.02 -46.96
CA SER A 11 -34.22 -11.90 -47.55
C SER A 11 -35.02 -10.56 -47.66
N LYS A 12 -34.30 -9.44 -47.94
CA LYS A 12 -34.71 -8.14 -48.55
C LYS A 12 -35.45 -7.02 -47.74
N TYR A 13 -34.67 -5.96 -47.46
CA TYR A 13 -34.90 -4.51 -47.74
C TYR A 13 -36.12 -3.71 -47.21
N GLY A 14 -35.81 -2.64 -46.45
CA GLY A 14 -36.62 -1.43 -46.21
C GLY A 14 -35.76 -0.30 -45.60
N PHE A 15 -35.96 0.96 -46.02
CA PHE A 15 -35.22 2.19 -45.64
C PHE A 15 -35.37 2.59 -44.15
N SER A 16 -34.61 3.51 -43.51
CA SER A 16 -33.75 4.64 -43.99
C SER A 16 -32.61 5.03 -43.02
N GLU A 17 -31.55 5.67 -43.54
CA GLU A 17 -30.80 6.88 -43.03
C GLU A 17 -30.65 7.15 -41.50
N ASN A 18 -29.51 7.61 -40.92
CA ASN A 18 -28.20 8.16 -41.36
C ASN A 18 -27.24 8.17 -40.11
N LEU A 19 -25.94 8.53 -40.07
CA LEU A 19 -24.85 8.89 -41.03
C LEU A 19 -23.47 8.69 -40.33
N ARG A 20 -22.37 8.47 -41.09
CA ARG A 20 -20.95 8.67 -40.66
C ARG A 20 -20.02 8.90 -41.88
N PRO A 21 -18.91 9.66 -41.78
CA PRO A 21 -17.88 9.75 -42.82
C PRO A 21 -16.94 8.53 -42.84
N ARG A 22 -16.11 8.39 -43.90
CA ARG A 22 -15.31 7.19 -44.22
C ARG A 22 -13.81 7.47 -44.35
N ARG A 23 -12.98 6.45 -44.12
CA ARG A 23 -11.89 6.01 -45.03
C ARG A 23 -11.62 4.51 -44.84
N ASN A 24 -11.31 3.78 -45.92
CA ASN A 24 -11.34 2.32 -45.94
C ASN A 24 -9.92 1.69 -45.94
N ARG A 25 -9.73 0.59 -45.19
CA ARG A 25 -8.78 -0.47 -45.52
C ARG A 25 -9.48 -1.54 -46.38
N ILE A 26 -8.82 -2.09 -47.40
CA ILE A 26 -9.20 -3.37 -48.03
C ILE A 26 -7.94 -4.19 -48.36
N LYS A 27 -7.87 -5.38 -47.75
CA LYS A 27 -7.18 -6.60 -48.25
C LYS A 27 -8.28 -7.55 -48.74
N SER A 28 -8.10 -8.53 -49.62
CA SER A 28 -7.03 -8.90 -50.57
C SER A 28 -7.53 -10.11 -51.38
N VAL A 29 -7.17 -10.28 -52.65
CA VAL A 29 -7.36 -11.56 -53.38
C VAL A 29 -6.16 -11.82 -54.30
N SER A 30 -5.64 -13.04 -54.27
CA SER A 30 -4.53 -13.50 -55.10
C SER A 30 -5.00 -14.24 -56.36
N ARG A 31 -4.27 -14.08 -57.47
CA ARG A 31 -4.19 -15.03 -58.59
C ARG A 31 -2.78 -14.98 -59.17
N GLY A 32 -2.19 -16.16 -59.42
CA GLY A 32 -0.95 -16.27 -60.17
C GLY A 32 -1.19 -16.17 -61.68
N VAL A 33 -0.13 -15.81 -62.40
CA VAL A 33 -0.01 -15.86 -63.87
C VAL A 33 1.37 -16.44 -64.17
N GLU A 34 1.45 -17.40 -65.09
CA GLU A 34 2.70 -18.08 -65.45
C GLU A 34 3.47 -17.33 -66.56
N LEU A 35 4.77 -17.61 -66.67
CA LEU A 35 5.68 -17.00 -67.63
C LEU A 35 5.52 -17.58 -69.05
N SER A 36 4.41 -17.28 -69.72
CA SER A 36 4.27 -17.49 -71.17
C SER A 36 3.15 -16.66 -71.82
N ASP A 37 3.46 -15.42 -72.22
CA ASP A 37 2.86 -14.77 -73.41
C ASP A 37 3.61 -13.47 -73.77
N PHE A 38 3.50 -13.06 -75.04
CA PHE A 38 4.16 -11.91 -75.73
C PHE A 38 5.63 -12.09 -76.19
N PRO A 39 6.02 -11.42 -77.32
CA PRO A 39 7.08 -11.93 -78.20
C PRO A 39 8.48 -11.27 -78.04
N PRO A 40 9.54 -11.89 -78.58
CA PRO A 40 10.90 -11.33 -78.58
C PRO A 40 11.17 -10.45 -79.80
N GLU A 41 11.23 -9.13 -79.61
CA GLU A 41 11.75 -8.18 -80.61
C GLU A 41 12.88 -7.32 -80.01
N ALA A 42 13.86 -6.95 -80.84
CA ALA A 42 15.19 -6.57 -80.37
C ALA A 42 15.42 -5.06 -80.25
N GLY A 43 15.85 -4.61 -79.07
CA GLY A 43 16.62 -3.37 -78.93
C GLY A 43 18.08 -3.63 -79.33
N GLN A 44 18.62 -2.83 -80.26
CA GLN A 44 20.03 -2.92 -80.65
C GLN A 44 20.89 -2.05 -79.73
N PHE A 45 22.01 -2.61 -79.26
CA PHE A 45 23.09 -1.81 -78.68
C PHE A 45 23.89 -1.11 -79.79
N VAL A 46 24.15 0.18 -79.61
CA VAL A 46 25.22 0.91 -80.28
C VAL A 46 25.94 1.71 -79.20
N ASP A 47 27.27 1.54 -79.12
CA ASP A 47 28.18 2.23 -78.19
C ASP A 47 27.80 2.25 -76.69
N GLY A 48 26.99 1.27 -76.25
CA GLY A 48 26.88 0.85 -74.84
C GLY A 48 25.60 1.28 -74.11
N GLU A 49 24.84 2.24 -74.61
CA GLU A 49 23.64 2.76 -73.94
C GLU A 49 22.34 2.08 -74.42
N LEU A 50 21.33 2.05 -73.53
CA LEU A 50 20.00 1.51 -73.78
C LEU A 50 18.96 2.63 -73.88
N LEU A 51 18.55 2.98 -75.10
CA LEU A 51 17.48 3.95 -75.33
C LEU A 51 16.09 3.29 -75.24
N MET A 52 15.23 3.83 -74.38
CA MET A 52 13.78 3.58 -74.39
C MET A 52 13.00 4.88 -74.68
N PRO A 53 11.86 4.81 -75.40
CA PRO A 53 11.10 5.99 -75.77
C PRO A 53 10.29 6.57 -74.61
N VAL A 54 10.41 7.88 -74.37
CA VAL A 54 9.59 8.63 -73.41
C VAL A 54 8.19 8.87 -73.99
N THR A 55 7.15 8.61 -73.21
CA THR A 55 5.77 9.03 -73.51
C THR A 55 5.29 10.07 -72.52
N GLU A 56 5.44 11.34 -72.87
CA GLU A 56 4.97 12.46 -72.04
C GLU A 56 3.45 12.55 -71.94
N ARG A 57 2.96 12.97 -70.75
CA ARG A 57 1.79 13.83 -70.63
C ARG A 57 2.11 14.96 -69.65
N SER A 58 2.18 16.17 -70.18
CA SER A 58 2.62 17.37 -69.48
C SER A 58 1.50 18.07 -68.71
N PHE A 59 1.88 18.82 -67.67
CA PHE A 59 1.25 20.10 -67.33
C PHE A 59 2.28 21.00 -66.62
N CYS A 60 2.47 22.22 -67.14
CA CYS A 60 3.16 23.40 -66.54
C CYS A 60 4.35 23.11 -65.57
N GLY A 61 5.63 23.22 -65.92
CA GLY A 61 6.25 24.12 -66.88
C GLY A 61 7.29 25.01 -66.19
N GLU A 62 8.56 24.62 -66.26
CA GLU A 62 9.73 25.51 -66.29
C GLU A 62 10.90 24.79 -67.02
N GLN A 63 11.98 25.49 -67.35
CA GLN A 63 13.04 24.93 -68.21
C GLN A 63 14.04 24.07 -67.43
N ILE A 64 14.36 22.90 -67.97
CA ILE A 64 15.45 22.03 -67.48
C ILE A 64 16.75 22.40 -68.22
N GLU A 65 17.77 22.84 -67.49
CA GLU A 65 19.16 22.80 -67.96
C GLU A 65 19.74 21.40 -67.72
N ALA A 66 20.48 20.86 -68.69
CA ALA A 66 21.08 19.53 -68.57
C ALA A 66 22.46 19.61 -67.90
N ARG A 67 22.62 18.96 -66.74
CA ARG A 67 23.92 18.70 -66.11
C ARG A 67 24.44 17.28 -66.43
N PRO A 68 25.77 17.03 -66.44
CA PRO A 68 26.34 15.69 -66.58
C PRO A 68 26.13 14.82 -65.31
N TRP A 69 26.14 13.50 -65.48
CA TRP A 69 25.89 12.48 -64.44
C TRP A 69 27.09 12.25 -63.47
N ASN A 70 27.71 13.31 -62.96
CA ASN A 70 28.92 13.24 -62.12
C ASN A 70 28.78 13.89 -60.73
N GLU A 71 27.59 14.35 -60.34
CA GLU A 71 27.29 14.90 -59.00
C GLU A 71 26.31 13.96 -58.27
N PHE A 72 26.69 13.44 -57.09
CA PHE A 72 25.81 12.68 -56.20
C PHE A 72 25.64 13.46 -54.88
N GLU A 73 24.50 14.11 -54.70
CA GLU A 73 24.13 14.72 -53.41
C GLU A 73 23.62 13.66 -52.43
N VAL A 74 24.29 13.50 -51.29
CA VAL A 74 23.80 12.67 -50.17
C VAL A 74 23.16 13.59 -49.13
N ASN A 75 21.83 13.68 -49.16
CA ASN A 75 21.08 14.53 -48.22
C ASN A 75 20.89 13.82 -46.87
N LEU A 76 21.65 14.25 -45.86
CA LEU A 76 21.59 13.75 -44.47
C LEU A 76 20.60 14.52 -43.57
N GLY A 77 19.77 15.40 -44.13
CA GLY A 77 18.62 15.99 -43.42
C GLY A 77 18.80 17.40 -42.83
N CYS A 78 19.82 18.17 -43.23
CA CYS A 78 19.98 19.60 -42.91
C CYS A 78 20.65 20.37 -44.06
N ASP A 79 20.50 21.70 -44.08
CA ASP A 79 20.82 22.60 -45.23
C ASP A 79 22.32 22.85 -45.50
N HIS A 80 23.21 21.87 -45.33
CA HIS A 80 24.64 21.98 -45.66
C HIS A 80 25.10 20.86 -46.61
N TYR A 81 25.90 21.23 -47.62
CA TYR A 81 26.30 20.38 -48.74
C TYR A 81 27.72 19.82 -48.54
N PHE A 82 27.95 18.60 -49.02
CA PHE A 82 29.26 17.95 -49.09
C PHE A 82 29.64 17.63 -50.54
N GLU A 83 30.87 17.95 -50.95
CA GLU A 83 31.46 17.44 -52.21
C GLU A 83 32.06 16.04 -51.97
N ILE A 84 31.74 15.08 -52.84
CA ILE A 84 32.26 13.70 -52.79
C ILE A 84 32.97 13.38 -54.11
N GLU A 85 34.30 13.44 -54.12
CA GLU A 85 35.08 12.83 -55.20
C GLU A 85 35.02 11.30 -55.08
N SER A 86 34.50 10.60 -56.09
CA SER A 86 34.40 9.14 -56.12
C SER A 86 34.88 8.57 -57.47
N SER A 87 35.55 7.41 -57.43
CA SER A 87 36.18 6.77 -58.60
C SER A 87 35.73 5.31 -58.77
N ILE A 88 34.55 5.14 -59.38
CA ILE A 88 33.95 3.81 -59.59
C ILE A 88 34.80 2.96 -60.55
N THR A 89 35.25 1.79 -60.10
CA THR A 89 36.08 0.87 -60.90
C THR A 89 35.38 -0.49 -61.08
N PHE A 90 34.87 -0.77 -62.29
CA PHE A 90 34.17 -2.03 -62.58
C PHE A 90 35.13 -3.17 -62.98
N SER A 91 35.32 -4.15 -62.09
CA SER A 91 36.03 -5.40 -62.41
C SER A 91 35.04 -6.55 -62.72
N ARG A 92 35.26 -7.26 -63.83
CA ARG A 92 34.34 -8.32 -64.31
C ARG A 92 34.94 -9.72 -64.12
N TYR A 93 34.43 -10.47 -63.14
CA TYR A 93 34.73 -11.90 -62.98
C TYR A 93 33.72 -12.79 -63.73
N PRO A 94 34.16 -13.87 -64.40
CA PRO A 94 33.29 -14.78 -65.10
C PRO A 94 32.88 -15.98 -64.23
N ASP A 95 31.98 -15.78 -63.26
CA ASP A 95 30.88 -16.73 -63.04
C ASP A 95 29.77 -16.24 -62.08
N SER A 96 28.54 -16.52 -62.48
CA SER A 96 27.23 -16.39 -61.80
C SER A 96 27.15 -16.08 -60.28
N ARG A 97 27.39 -14.82 -59.88
CA ARG A 97 26.55 -14.08 -58.90
C ARG A 97 26.85 -12.58 -58.96
N TYR A 98 25.80 -11.74 -58.90
CA TYR A 98 25.96 -10.31 -58.67
C TYR A 98 26.02 -10.07 -57.16
N PHE A 99 27.20 -9.72 -56.65
CA PHE A 99 27.36 -8.96 -55.42
C PHE A 99 27.80 -7.55 -55.80
N MET A 100 27.36 -6.56 -55.03
CA MET A 100 27.81 -5.18 -55.12
C MET A 100 28.49 -4.83 -53.80
N GLU A 101 29.80 -5.06 -53.71
CA GLU A 101 30.62 -4.45 -52.65
C GLU A 101 30.83 -2.96 -53.02
N TRP A 102 30.31 -2.06 -52.19
CA TRP A 102 30.54 -0.62 -52.29
C TRP A 102 31.44 -0.15 -51.14
N ALA A 103 32.70 -0.58 -51.18
CA ALA A 103 33.75 0.09 -50.41
C ALA A 103 34.19 1.34 -51.18
N THR A 104 34.26 2.49 -50.51
CA THR A 104 34.80 3.73 -51.09
C THR A 104 35.57 4.50 -50.03
N THR A 105 36.87 4.71 -50.29
CA THR A 105 37.70 5.62 -49.52
C THR A 105 37.28 7.05 -49.85
N ILE A 106 36.56 7.71 -48.95
CA ILE A 106 36.15 9.11 -49.15
C ILE A 106 37.27 10.02 -48.66
N ASN A 107 37.90 10.75 -49.60
CA ASN A 107 38.71 11.91 -49.24
C ASN A 107 37.76 13.08 -48.92
N LEU A 108 37.43 13.25 -47.64
CA LEU A 108 36.69 14.41 -47.15
C LEU A 108 37.54 15.67 -47.39
N GLY A 109 37.18 16.45 -48.42
CA GLY A 109 37.99 17.52 -48.98
C GLY A 109 38.38 18.60 -47.96
N GLY A 110 39.58 18.46 -47.38
CA GLY A 110 40.15 19.39 -46.39
C GLY A 110 40.22 18.89 -44.94
N PHE A 111 39.75 17.67 -44.63
CA PHE A 111 39.45 17.25 -43.25
C PHE A 111 40.45 16.28 -42.58
N GLY A 112 41.48 15.80 -43.29
CA GLY A 112 42.63 15.09 -42.69
C GLY A 112 42.39 13.63 -42.27
N ASN A 113 43.30 12.75 -42.69
CA ASN A 113 43.15 11.29 -42.73
C ASN A 113 41.95 10.83 -43.60
N ALA A 114 42.07 9.65 -44.21
CA ALA A 114 41.03 9.07 -45.05
C ALA A 114 40.25 8.03 -44.26
N ALA A 115 38.92 8.06 -44.35
CA ALA A 115 38.06 7.02 -43.80
C ALA A 115 37.60 6.07 -44.91
N GLU A 116 37.50 4.78 -44.58
CA GLU A 116 36.84 3.80 -45.44
C GLU A 116 35.36 3.81 -45.09
N MET A 117 34.48 4.05 -46.08
CA MET A 117 33.04 4.00 -45.92
C MET A 117 32.43 2.84 -46.71
N GLU A 118 31.56 2.08 -46.06
CA GLU A 118 30.83 0.94 -46.63
C GLU A 118 29.33 1.04 -46.34
N TRP A 119 28.50 0.60 -47.28
CA TRP A 119 27.05 0.45 -47.10
C TRP A 119 26.70 -1.03 -46.90
N GLU A 120 26.26 -1.36 -45.69
CA GLU A 120 26.06 -2.73 -45.25
C GLU A 120 24.57 -3.11 -45.09
N THR A 121 24.28 -4.42 -45.21
CA THR A 121 22.92 -4.99 -45.15
C THR A 121 22.84 -6.15 -44.16
N VAL A 122 22.66 -5.78 -42.88
CA VAL A 122 22.73 -6.65 -41.71
C VAL A 122 21.41 -7.40 -41.50
N LYS A 123 21.49 -8.71 -41.24
CA LYS A 123 20.34 -9.65 -41.32
C LYS A 123 20.10 -10.49 -40.07
N SER A 124 21.06 -10.53 -39.14
CA SER A 124 20.94 -11.18 -37.84
C SER A 124 21.66 -10.34 -36.78
N TRP A 125 21.44 -10.66 -35.51
CA TRP A 125 22.21 -10.08 -34.40
C TRP A 125 23.71 -10.41 -34.53
N ASP A 126 24.04 -11.67 -34.78
CA ASP A 126 25.43 -12.15 -34.96
C ASP A 126 26.19 -11.39 -36.07
N SER A 127 25.54 -11.15 -37.22
CA SER A 127 26.12 -10.32 -38.31
C SER A 127 26.18 -8.82 -38.01
N PHE A 128 25.62 -8.38 -36.87
CA PHE A 128 25.84 -7.04 -36.33
C PHE A 128 26.98 -7.04 -35.31
N THR A 129 27.07 -8.04 -34.43
CA THR A 129 28.13 -8.13 -33.41
C THR A 129 29.52 -8.40 -34.02
N GLU A 130 29.61 -8.89 -35.26
CA GLU A 130 30.85 -8.90 -36.07
C GLU A 130 31.53 -7.53 -36.16
N PHE A 131 30.80 -6.40 -36.20
CA PHE A 131 31.42 -5.06 -36.21
C PHE A 131 32.03 -4.65 -34.87
N PHE A 132 31.66 -5.33 -33.79
CA PHE A 132 32.10 -5.09 -32.42
C PHE A 132 33.28 -6.00 -32.02
N GLU A 133 33.76 -6.89 -32.90
CA GLU A 133 34.94 -7.71 -32.62
C GLU A 133 36.16 -6.84 -32.28
N GLY A 134 36.75 -7.10 -31.11
CA GLY A 134 37.91 -6.35 -30.60
C GLY A 134 37.56 -5.06 -29.84
N ALA A 135 36.27 -4.76 -29.61
CA ALA A 135 35.84 -3.61 -28.82
C ALA A 135 36.40 -3.61 -27.39
N VAL A 136 36.88 -2.44 -26.97
CA VAL A 136 37.32 -2.11 -25.60
C VAL A 136 36.35 -1.12 -24.97
N HIS A 137 35.80 -0.19 -25.75
CA HIS A 137 34.76 0.76 -25.32
C HIS A 137 33.68 0.96 -26.39
N ILE A 138 32.41 1.07 -25.97
CA ILE A 138 31.26 1.33 -26.85
C ILE A 138 30.49 2.57 -26.39
N ASP A 139 30.44 3.58 -27.26
CA ASP A 139 29.52 4.71 -27.19
C ASP A 139 28.30 4.42 -28.07
N ALA A 140 27.07 4.48 -27.55
CA ALA A 140 25.87 4.14 -28.33
C ALA A 140 24.65 5.05 -28.08
N VAL A 141 23.86 5.24 -29.14
CA VAL A 141 22.48 5.76 -29.11
C VAL A 141 21.62 4.77 -29.89
N THR A 142 20.51 4.31 -29.31
CA THR A 142 19.55 3.38 -29.96
C THR A 142 18.12 3.76 -29.62
N TYR A 143 17.16 3.48 -30.50
CA TYR A 143 15.73 3.80 -30.24
C TYR A 143 15.05 2.72 -29.39
N CYS A 144 15.32 1.44 -29.64
CA CYS A 144 14.83 0.36 -28.79
C CYS A 144 15.99 -0.54 -28.35
N GLU A 145 15.85 -1.11 -27.16
CA GLU A 145 16.90 -1.80 -26.44
C GLU A 145 16.27 -3.01 -25.70
N SER A 146 17.01 -4.11 -25.60
CA SER A 146 16.71 -5.34 -24.85
C SER A 146 17.92 -5.62 -23.93
N PRO A 147 17.84 -5.45 -22.60
CA PRO A 147 19.03 -5.45 -21.72
C PRO A 147 19.89 -6.70 -21.83
N GLU A 148 19.27 -7.84 -22.15
CA GLU A 148 19.95 -9.11 -22.35
C GLU A 148 20.93 -9.05 -23.53
N LEU A 149 20.65 -8.22 -24.55
CA LEU A 149 21.58 -7.96 -25.66
C LEU A 149 22.78 -7.09 -25.27
N LEU A 150 22.64 -6.22 -24.26
CA LEU A 150 23.78 -5.50 -23.68
C LEU A 150 24.69 -6.46 -22.91
N LEU A 151 24.10 -7.43 -22.20
CA LEU A 151 24.84 -8.49 -21.51
C LEU A 151 25.50 -9.47 -22.51
N ASP A 152 24.80 -9.87 -23.57
CA ASP A 152 25.34 -10.69 -24.67
C ASP A 152 26.63 -10.07 -25.26
N LEU A 153 26.72 -8.74 -25.39
CA LEU A 153 27.93 -8.06 -25.88
C LEU A 153 29.14 -8.23 -24.94
N PHE A 154 28.93 -8.17 -23.61
CA PHE A 154 30.00 -8.44 -22.65
C PHE A 154 30.43 -9.91 -22.66
N GLU A 155 29.50 -10.85 -22.85
CA GLU A 155 29.81 -12.29 -22.92
C GLU A 155 30.49 -12.69 -24.24
N GLN A 156 30.07 -12.14 -25.38
CA GLN A 156 30.63 -12.46 -26.71
C GLN A 156 32.06 -11.97 -26.91
N HIS A 157 32.53 -10.97 -26.16
CA HIS A 157 33.85 -10.36 -26.34
C HIS A 157 34.91 -10.79 -25.30
N ASP A 158 34.70 -11.95 -24.64
CA ASP A 158 35.67 -12.64 -23.76
C ASP A 158 36.34 -11.72 -22.70
N GLY A 159 35.54 -10.79 -22.15
CA GLY A 159 35.98 -9.84 -21.14
C GLY A 159 36.91 -8.72 -21.62
N LYS A 160 37.06 -8.50 -22.94
CA LYS A 160 37.80 -7.35 -23.50
C LYS A 160 37.06 -6.02 -23.45
N LEU A 161 35.73 -6.07 -23.49
CA LEU A 161 34.88 -4.88 -23.40
C LEU A 161 34.96 -4.35 -21.97
N GLU A 162 35.72 -3.27 -21.77
CA GLU A 162 35.93 -2.66 -20.46
C GLU A 162 34.74 -1.80 -20.04
N SER A 163 34.11 -1.08 -20.98
CA SER A 163 32.95 -0.21 -20.68
C SER A 163 32.05 0.06 -21.89
N MET A 164 30.77 0.36 -21.61
CA MET A 164 29.74 0.69 -22.61
C MET A 164 28.75 1.71 -22.02
N ASP A 165 28.46 2.77 -22.77
CA ASP A 165 27.50 3.83 -22.41
C ASP A 165 26.45 4.01 -23.51
N VAL A 166 25.18 3.70 -23.19
CA VAL A 166 24.07 3.56 -24.15
C VAL A 166 22.93 4.50 -23.81
N LEU A 167 22.51 5.34 -24.75
CA LEU A 167 21.26 6.10 -24.67
C LEU A 167 20.09 5.32 -25.30
N VAL A 168 19.04 5.06 -24.53
CA VAL A 168 17.81 4.36 -24.95
C VAL A 168 16.69 5.35 -25.27
N GLY A 169 16.37 5.50 -26.55
CA GLY A 169 15.61 6.60 -27.12
C GLY A 169 14.09 6.44 -27.21
N ASN A 170 13.54 5.25 -27.01
CA ASN A 170 12.11 4.95 -27.01
C ASN A 170 11.80 3.68 -26.21
N ARG A 171 11.87 3.82 -24.89
CA ARG A 171 11.09 3.03 -23.94
C ARG A 171 10.67 3.99 -22.82
N GLU A 172 9.39 3.98 -22.46
CA GLU A 172 8.89 4.83 -21.37
C GLU A 172 9.08 4.12 -20.02
N GLU A 173 8.96 2.78 -20.03
CA GLU A 173 9.42 1.88 -18.97
C GLU A 173 10.57 1.01 -19.52
N TYR A 174 11.82 1.35 -19.20
CA TYR A 174 12.95 0.43 -19.46
C TYR A 174 13.08 -0.63 -18.34
N GLN A 175 12.52 -0.38 -17.16
CA GLN A 175 12.45 -1.33 -16.04
C GLN A 175 11.63 -2.59 -16.38
N SER A 176 10.45 -2.43 -17.00
CA SER A 176 9.61 -3.53 -17.52
C SER A 176 10.19 -4.26 -18.76
N SER A 177 11.52 -4.25 -18.89
CA SER A 177 12.32 -5.09 -19.80
C SER A 177 13.17 -6.14 -19.09
N VAL A 178 13.29 -6.06 -17.77
CA VAL A 178 14.08 -6.98 -16.94
C VAL A 178 13.12 -7.85 -16.15
N ASP A 179 12.81 -9.05 -16.65
CA ASP A 179 11.90 -10.02 -16.02
C ASP A 179 12.62 -11.18 -15.29
N ASP A 180 13.96 -11.14 -15.21
CA ASP A 180 14.79 -12.16 -14.56
C ASP A 180 15.76 -11.56 -13.53
N VAL A 181 15.78 -12.14 -12.32
CA VAL A 181 16.61 -11.72 -11.18
C VAL A 181 18.12 -11.79 -11.47
N THR A 182 18.54 -12.69 -12.34
CA THR A 182 19.93 -12.83 -12.81
C THR A 182 20.32 -11.66 -13.69
N VAL A 183 19.45 -11.26 -14.63
CA VAL A 183 19.64 -10.10 -15.52
C VAL A 183 19.72 -8.82 -14.71
N ALA A 184 18.78 -8.60 -13.78
CA ALA A 184 18.80 -7.45 -12.87
C ALA A 184 20.12 -7.37 -12.08
N ARG A 185 20.56 -8.49 -11.49
CA ARG A 185 21.84 -8.59 -10.75
C ARG A 185 23.06 -8.35 -11.64
N GLN A 186 23.07 -8.80 -12.90
CA GLN A 186 24.17 -8.55 -13.83
C GLN A 186 24.25 -7.07 -14.22
N LEU A 187 23.12 -6.44 -14.53
CA LEU A 187 23.03 -5.01 -14.85
C LEU A 187 23.43 -4.14 -13.64
N GLN A 188 22.87 -4.40 -12.46
CA GLN A 188 23.22 -3.74 -11.19
C GLN A 188 24.73 -3.82 -10.92
N ARG A 189 25.31 -5.00 -11.14
CA ARG A 189 26.74 -5.24 -10.95
C ARG A 189 27.60 -4.51 -11.97
N TYR A 190 27.21 -4.47 -13.24
CA TYR A 190 27.98 -3.79 -14.29
C TYR A 190 27.89 -2.26 -14.18
N TYR A 191 26.77 -1.71 -13.72
CA TYR A 191 26.68 -0.29 -13.34
C TYR A 191 27.66 0.02 -12.20
N ARG A 192 27.60 -0.71 -11.08
CA ARG A 192 28.48 -0.52 -9.92
C ARG A 192 29.94 -1.00 -10.14
N GLU A 193 30.28 -1.51 -11.31
CA GLU A 193 31.67 -1.78 -11.73
C GLU A 193 32.17 -0.74 -12.78
N ASP A 194 31.42 0.36 -13.01
CA ASP A 194 31.65 1.39 -14.03
C ASP A 194 31.71 0.84 -15.48
N LYS A 195 31.12 -0.34 -15.71
CA LYS A 195 31.15 -1.04 -17.01
C LYS A 195 29.97 -0.70 -17.90
N LEU A 196 28.77 -0.57 -17.34
CA LEU A 196 27.57 -0.37 -18.14
C LEU A 196 26.76 0.81 -17.60
N ILE A 197 26.70 1.87 -18.39
CA ILE A 197 25.84 3.04 -18.14
C ILE A 197 24.71 3.01 -19.16
N VAL A 198 23.47 2.77 -18.71
CA VAL A 198 22.28 2.91 -19.57
C VAL A 198 21.58 4.21 -19.21
N ARG A 199 21.57 5.15 -20.16
CA ARG A 199 20.91 6.45 -20.03
C ARG A 199 19.51 6.37 -20.61
N LEU A 200 18.52 6.81 -19.85
CA LEU A 200 17.12 6.81 -20.28
C LEU A 200 16.77 8.15 -20.91
N LYS A 201 15.89 8.11 -21.92
CA LYS A 201 15.40 9.32 -22.59
C LYS A 201 14.49 10.16 -21.70
N ASN A 202 14.67 11.48 -21.77
CA ASN A 202 13.74 12.46 -21.24
C ASN A 202 12.40 12.46 -22.00
N ARG A 203 11.60 13.52 -21.84
CA ARG A 203 10.29 13.65 -22.53
C ARG A 203 10.36 13.63 -24.06
N LYS A 204 11.54 13.71 -24.68
CA LYS A 204 11.73 13.62 -26.14
C LYS A 204 12.19 12.22 -26.58
N VAL A 205 11.53 11.68 -27.60
CA VAL A 205 11.90 10.41 -28.24
C VAL A 205 13.12 10.59 -29.16
N VAL A 206 14.15 9.77 -28.97
CA VAL A 206 15.39 9.78 -29.77
C VAL A 206 15.35 8.62 -30.78
N HIS A 207 15.12 8.94 -32.06
CA HIS A 207 15.04 7.93 -33.13
C HIS A 207 16.40 7.64 -33.82
N SER A 208 17.46 8.35 -33.47
CA SER A 208 18.82 8.09 -33.94
C SER A 208 19.27 6.66 -33.60
N LYS A 209 20.10 6.05 -34.47
CA LYS A 209 20.93 4.89 -34.09
C LYS A 209 22.36 5.19 -34.50
N LEU A 210 23.24 5.33 -33.52
CA LEU A 210 24.63 5.72 -33.67
C LEU A 210 25.46 4.81 -32.76
N TYR A 211 26.53 4.23 -33.29
CA TYR A 211 27.46 3.40 -32.53
C TYR A 211 28.88 3.84 -32.84
N ARG A 212 29.67 4.08 -31.80
CA ARG A 212 31.11 4.38 -31.87
C ARG A 212 31.83 3.31 -31.06
N ILE A 213 32.58 2.47 -31.75
CA ILE A 213 33.19 1.25 -31.21
C ILE A 213 34.71 1.45 -31.25
N VAL A 214 35.31 1.67 -30.09
CA VAL A 214 36.77 1.81 -29.93
C VAL A 214 37.37 0.43 -29.68
N LYS A 215 38.38 0.06 -30.47
CA LYS A 215 39.05 -1.25 -30.40
C LYS A 215 40.48 -1.14 -29.86
N ASP A 216 41.06 -2.29 -29.56
CA ASP A 216 42.50 -2.42 -29.25
C ASP A 216 43.37 -1.94 -30.44
N GLY A 217 44.35 -1.07 -30.18
CA GLY A 217 45.25 -0.53 -31.20
C GLY A 217 44.80 0.76 -31.91
N ASP A 218 44.00 1.61 -31.25
CA ASP A 218 43.54 2.93 -31.73
C ASP A 218 42.62 2.92 -32.98
N GLU A 219 42.08 1.76 -33.38
CA GLU A 219 41.03 1.65 -34.42
C GLU A 219 39.65 2.03 -33.85
N VAL A 220 38.87 2.79 -34.63
CA VAL A 220 37.45 3.06 -34.35
C VAL A 220 36.57 2.63 -35.51
N THR A 221 35.51 1.89 -35.20
CA THR A 221 34.40 1.60 -36.11
C THR A 221 33.19 2.46 -35.73
N LEU A 222 32.69 3.27 -36.66
CA LEU A 222 31.53 4.14 -36.49
C LEU A 222 30.37 3.61 -37.35
N ILE A 223 29.16 3.53 -36.80
CA ILE A 223 27.99 2.94 -37.48
C ILE A 223 26.78 3.87 -37.31
N SER A 224 26.11 4.18 -38.42
CA SER A 224 24.83 4.90 -38.44
C SER A 224 23.84 4.20 -39.37
N GLY A 225 22.56 4.07 -38.99
CA GLY A 225 21.58 3.38 -39.84
C GLY A 225 20.26 3.01 -39.16
N SER A 226 19.69 1.86 -39.52
CA SER A 226 18.38 1.40 -39.01
C SER A 226 18.45 0.42 -37.82
N ALA A 227 19.60 -0.22 -37.59
CA ALA A 227 19.79 -1.26 -36.59
C ALA A 227 19.64 -0.73 -35.15
N ASN A 228 18.82 -1.40 -34.33
CA ASN A 228 18.68 -1.18 -32.89
C ASN A 228 19.18 -2.40 -32.11
N LEU A 229 19.61 -2.20 -30.86
CA LEU A 229 19.98 -3.26 -29.91
C LEU A 229 18.73 -3.96 -29.31
N SER A 230 17.79 -4.45 -30.12
CA SER A 230 16.60 -5.15 -29.56
C SER A 230 16.18 -6.37 -30.36
N TYR A 231 15.75 -7.44 -29.68
CA TYR A 231 15.38 -8.70 -30.31
C TYR A 231 14.32 -8.56 -31.42
N ASN A 232 13.44 -7.55 -31.31
CA ASN A 232 12.41 -7.28 -32.31
C ASN A 232 12.95 -6.72 -33.63
N SER A 233 14.07 -5.98 -33.60
CA SER A 233 14.75 -5.48 -34.81
C SER A 233 15.48 -6.56 -35.61
N TRP A 234 15.65 -7.77 -35.07
CA TRP A 234 16.34 -8.89 -35.73
C TRP A 234 15.40 -10.04 -36.13
N LYS A 235 14.19 -10.13 -35.56
CA LYS A 235 13.23 -11.22 -35.86
C LYS A 235 12.48 -11.08 -37.19
N ASN A 236 12.20 -9.85 -37.66
CA ASN A 236 11.30 -9.60 -38.81
C ASN A 236 11.76 -8.47 -39.76
N GLN A 237 12.97 -7.95 -39.59
CA GLN A 237 13.49 -6.80 -40.34
C GLN A 237 14.87 -7.12 -40.94
N THR A 238 15.22 -6.45 -42.03
CA THR A 238 16.58 -6.41 -42.56
C THR A 238 17.08 -4.99 -42.40
N ASN A 239 18.21 -4.82 -41.73
CA ASN A 239 18.75 -3.52 -41.41
C ASN A 239 19.73 -3.07 -42.50
N SER A 240 19.85 -1.76 -42.67
CA SER A 240 20.90 -1.15 -43.47
C SER A 240 21.63 -0.13 -42.62
N VAL A 241 22.95 -0.13 -42.74
CA VAL A 241 23.86 0.74 -41.98
C VAL A 241 24.96 1.25 -42.88
N VAL A 242 25.46 2.44 -42.57
CA VAL A 242 26.72 2.96 -43.09
C VAL A 242 27.77 2.71 -42.01
N VAL A 243 28.86 2.04 -42.40
CA VAL A 243 30.01 1.77 -41.54
C VAL A 243 31.17 2.64 -42.00
N PHE A 244 31.84 3.28 -41.05
CA PHE A 244 33.10 3.98 -41.28
C PHE A 244 34.20 3.34 -40.43
N ARG A 245 35.37 3.08 -41.01
CA ARG A 245 36.58 2.68 -40.27
C ARG A 245 37.58 3.83 -40.27
N THR A 246 38.11 4.15 -39.10
CA THR A 246 39.00 5.28 -38.87
C THR A 246 39.86 5.08 -37.60
N GLU A 247 40.62 6.10 -37.21
CA GLU A 247 41.48 6.10 -36.01
C GLU A 247 40.84 6.94 -34.88
N VAL A 248 41.20 6.65 -33.63
CA VAL A 248 40.84 7.48 -32.45
C VAL A 248 41.32 8.91 -32.64
N ASP A 249 40.52 9.89 -32.19
CA ASP A 249 40.78 11.33 -32.32
C ASP A 249 40.90 11.83 -33.77
N SER A 250 40.58 11.01 -34.78
CA SER A 250 40.35 11.49 -36.15
C SER A 250 39.21 12.51 -36.20
N GLN A 251 39.18 13.40 -37.20
CA GLN A 251 38.15 14.44 -37.24
C GLN A 251 36.74 13.84 -37.41
N LEU A 252 36.61 12.67 -38.03
CA LEU A 252 35.33 11.95 -38.11
C LEU A 252 34.94 11.33 -36.76
N ASP A 253 35.88 10.70 -36.04
CA ASP A 253 35.65 10.17 -34.69
C ASP A 253 35.22 11.26 -33.71
N GLN A 254 35.92 12.41 -33.71
CA GLN A 254 35.57 13.56 -32.87
C GLN A 254 34.16 14.07 -33.15
N GLN A 255 33.75 14.20 -34.42
CA GLN A 255 32.40 14.62 -34.79
C GLN A 255 31.33 13.59 -34.40
N PHE A 256 31.60 12.29 -34.58
CA PHE A 256 30.67 11.23 -34.21
C PHE A 256 30.49 11.13 -32.70
N LYS A 257 31.59 11.29 -31.94
CA LYS A 257 31.55 11.43 -30.49
C LYS A 257 30.76 12.65 -30.04
N THR A 258 31.07 13.84 -30.58
CA THR A 258 30.30 15.07 -30.28
C THR A 258 28.81 14.86 -30.52
N TRP A 259 28.43 14.17 -31.61
CA TRP A 259 27.02 13.91 -31.90
C TRP A 259 26.36 12.93 -30.92
N ILE A 260 27.07 11.92 -30.41
CA ILE A 260 26.56 11.03 -29.35
C ILE A 260 26.46 11.78 -28.02
N ASP A 261 27.48 12.56 -27.64
CA ASP A 261 27.50 13.34 -26.41
C ASP A 261 26.41 14.43 -26.41
N ASP A 262 26.20 15.13 -27.54
CA ASP A 262 25.05 16.02 -27.76
C ASP A 262 23.71 15.31 -27.51
N HIS A 263 23.57 14.05 -27.95
CA HIS A 263 22.34 13.30 -27.70
C HIS A 263 22.18 12.98 -26.20
N ARG A 264 23.26 12.60 -25.51
CA ARG A 264 23.25 12.31 -24.07
C ARG A 264 22.88 13.57 -23.27
N GLU A 265 23.55 14.68 -23.51
CA GLU A 265 23.32 15.94 -22.76
C GLU A 265 21.96 16.59 -23.05
N GLN A 266 21.42 16.47 -24.27
CA GLN A 266 20.14 17.11 -24.63
C GLN A 266 18.90 16.23 -24.42
N TYR A 267 19.07 14.90 -24.40
CA TYR A 267 17.95 13.95 -24.39
C TYR A 267 17.95 12.90 -23.27
N ALA A 268 18.94 12.87 -22.37
CA ALA A 268 18.90 12.06 -21.15
C ALA A 268 18.73 12.93 -19.89
N ASP A 269 17.95 12.45 -18.92
CA ASP A 269 17.78 13.04 -17.59
C ASP A 269 17.85 12.03 -16.43
N THR A 270 17.85 10.72 -16.72
CA THR A 270 17.98 9.64 -15.72
C THR A 270 18.99 8.58 -16.17
N VAL A 271 19.77 8.02 -15.24
CA VAL A 271 20.59 6.83 -15.46
C VAL A 271 19.90 5.61 -14.83
N PHE A 272 19.77 4.53 -15.59
CA PHE A 272 19.13 3.31 -15.12
C PHE A 272 19.95 2.62 -14.03
N MET A 273 19.28 1.98 -13.07
CA MET A 273 19.84 1.36 -11.86
C MET A 273 20.46 2.32 -10.83
N GLU A 274 20.59 3.63 -11.08
CA GLU A 274 21.23 4.59 -10.16
C GLU A 274 20.60 4.59 -8.76
N ASP A 275 19.27 4.79 -8.68
CA ASP A 275 18.53 4.83 -7.41
C ASP A 275 18.55 3.46 -6.70
N LEU A 276 18.27 2.37 -7.42
CA LEU A 276 18.29 1.01 -6.86
C LEU A 276 19.67 0.66 -6.28
N VAL A 277 20.76 1.06 -6.94
CA VAL A 277 22.12 0.79 -6.46
C VAL A 277 22.40 1.56 -5.17
N ALA A 278 21.96 2.81 -5.05
CA ALA A 278 22.08 3.59 -3.83
C ALA A 278 21.30 2.98 -2.65
N GLU A 279 20.07 2.50 -2.87
CA GLU A 279 19.27 1.78 -1.87
C GLU A 279 19.92 0.45 -1.45
N LEU A 280 20.39 -0.34 -2.43
CA LEU A 280 21.04 -1.62 -2.18
C LEU A 280 22.39 -1.46 -1.44
N GLU A 281 23.01 -0.28 -1.48
CA GLU A 281 24.18 0.05 -0.65
C GLU A 281 23.81 0.56 0.75
N ALA A 282 22.59 1.06 0.97
CA ALA A 282 22.10 1.49 2.28
C ALA A 282 21.61 0.32 3.17
N LEU A 283 21.17 -0.79 2.57
CA LEU A 283 20.80 -2.01 3.29
C LEU A 283 22.04 -2.75 3.83
N ASP A 284 21.96 -3.38 5.01
CA ASP A 284 23.05 -4.21 5.56
C ASP A 284 22.88 -5.71 5.22
N ASP A 285 21.64 -6.22 5.15
CA ASP A 285 21.35 -7.64 4.98
C ASP A 285 21.21 -8.09 3.52
N GLN A 286 21.49 -9.38 3.24
CA GLN A 286 21.42 -9.95 1.88
C GLN A 286 20.02 -10.44 1.48
N GLU A 287 19.19 -10.90 2.42
CA GLU A 287 17.80 -11.30 2.16
C GLU A 287 16.94 -10.05 1.87
N GLU A 288 17.22 -8.94 2.56
CA GLU A 288 16.63 -7.62 2.26
C GLU A 288 17.05 -7.08 0.88
N LYS A 289 18.34 -7.13 0.52
CA LYS A 289 18.84 -6.74 -0.82
C LYS A 289 18.21 -7.59 -1.93
N ASP A 290 18.16 -8.90 -1.73
CA ASP A 290 17.55 -9.83 -2.69
C ASP A 290 16.07 -9.51 -2.90
N ARG A 291 15.33 -9.25 -1.82
CA ARG A 291 13.92 -8.85 -1.86
C ARG A 291 13.69 -7.49 -2.53
N ARG A 292 14.57 -6.49 -2.34
CA ARG A 292 14.44 -5.19 -3.05
C ARG A 292 14.71 -5.33 -4.55
N ILE A 293 15.61 -6.22 -4.97
CA ILE A 293 15.79 -6.55 -6.40
C ILE A 293 14.52 -7.21 -6.98
N GLU A 294 13.91 -8.16 -6.26
CA GLU A 294 12.65 -8.79 -6.69
C GLU A 294 11.50 -7.78 -6.81
N LEU A 295 11.31 -6.91 -5.81
CA LEU A 295 10.30 -5.84 -5.86
C LEU A 295 10.55 -4.87 -7.04
N TRP A 296 11.79 -4.47 -7.27
CA TRP A 296 12.14 -3.59 -8.38
C TRP A 296 11.89 -4.22 -9.76
N ILE A 297 12.08 -5.54 -9.92
CA ILE A 297 11.75 -6.31 -11.14
C ILE A 297 10.24 -6.30 -11.41
N ASP A 298 9.42 -6.50 -10.37
CA ASP A 298 7.96 -6.39 -10.46
C ASP A 298 7.48 -4.95 -10.76
N ASN A 299 8.39 -3.97 -10.85
CA ASN A 299 8.13 -2.53 -10.93
C ASN A 299 7.36 -2.00 -9.71
N ARG A 300 7.72 -2.48 -8.52
CA ARG A 300 7.09 -2.17 -7.24
C ARG A 300 8.07 -1.43 -6.32
N ASP A 301 7.74 -0.20 -5.97
CA ASP A 301 8.59 0.65 -5.13
C ASP A 301 8.33 0.52 -3.62
N THR A 302 7.30 -0.21 -3.22
CA THR A 302 6.96 -0.43 -1.81
C THR A 302 7.47 -1.77 -1.30
N GLN A 303 7.71 -1.89 0.02
CA GLN A 303 7.94 -3.19 0.68
C GLN A 303 6.66 -3.96 1.03
N LEU A 304 5.49 -3.51 0.55
CA LEU A 304 4.20 -4.12 0.88
C LEU A 304 3.97 -5.43 0.11
N THR A 305 2.80 -6.03 0.27
CA THR A 305 2.33 -7.17 -0.55
C THR A 305 1.60 -6.66 -1.81
N GLU A 306 1.37 -7.52 -2.83
CA GLU A 306 0.43 -7.27 -3.96
C GLU A 306 -0.83 -6.58 -3.46
N ARG A 307 -1.32 -7.08 -2.33
CA ARG A 307 -2.52 -6.56 -1.69
C ARG A 307 -2.29 -5.24 -0.97
N GLY A 308 -1.21 -5.10 -0.20
CA GLY A 308 -0.95 -3.87 0.56
C GLY A 308 -0.93 -2.63 -0.34
N GLU A 309 -0.34 -2.73 -1.53
CA GLU A 309 -0.36 -1.65 -2.54
C GLU A 309 -1.77 -1.40 -3.09
N ILE A 310 -2.53 -2.45 -3.41
CA ILE A 310 -3.93 -2.35 -3.83
C ILE A 310 -4.80 -1.63 -2.78
N HIS A 311 -4.54 -1.78 -1.48
CA HIS A 311 -5.29 -1.05 -0.44
C HIS A 311 -4.73 0.36 -0.18
N SER A 312 -3.39 0.52 -0.19
CA SER A 312 -2.70 1.83 -0.04
C SER A 312 -3.12 2.84 -1.10
N ASN A 313 -3.15 2.44 -2.38
CA ASN A 313 -3.54 3.31 -3.48
C ASN A 313 -4.98 3.84 -3.32
N VAL A 314 -5.87 3.04 -2.72
CA VAL A 314 -7.25 3.48 -2.40
C VAL A 314 -7.31 4.30 -1.11
N GLY A 315 -6.36 4.10 -0.19
CA GLY A 315 -6.10 5.04 0.90
C GLY A 315 -5.84 6.44 0.37
N GLN A 316 -4.87 6.56 -0.54
CA GLN A 316 -4.48 7.83 -1.17
C GLN A 316 -5.65 8.48 -1.95
N GLU A 317 -6.36 7.74 -2.82
CA GLU A 317 -7.53 8.29 -3.54
C GLU A 317 -8.69 8.71 -2.61
N LEU A 318 -8.81 8.13 -1.42
CA LEU A 318 -9.79 8.51 -0.41
C LEU A 318 -9.31 9.65 0.50
N GLU A 319 -8.00 9.77 0.72
CA GLU A 319 -7.36 10.90 1.39
C GLU A 319 -7.47 12.18 0.55
N GLU A 320 -7.20 12.11 -0.77
CA GLU A 320 -7.46 13.21 -1.71
C GLU A 320 -8.94 13.67 -1.68
N LEU A 321 -9.88 12.72 -1.66
CA LEU A 321 -11.31 12.99 -1.52
C LEU A 321 -11.66 13.59 -0.15
N GLY A 322 -11.00 13.14 0.93
CA GLY A 322 -11.11 13.72 2.27
C GLY A 322 -10.70 15.19 2.28
N GLN A 323 -9.58 15.52 1.63
CA GLN A 323 -9.13 16.90 1.46
C GLN A 323 -10.09 17.75 0.62
N GLU A 324 -10.80 17.18 -0.37
CA GLU A 324 -11.85 17.90 -1.10
C GLU A 324 -13.07 18.18 -0.22
N VAL A 325 -13.53 17.20 0.56
CA VAL A 325 -14.62 17.38 1.55
C VAL A 325 -14.23 18.43 2.59
N ASP A 326 -13.00 18.39 3.10
CA ASP A 326 -12.48 19.36 4.05
C ASP A 326 -12.47 20.79 3.50
N ARG A 327 -12.11 20.97 2.22
CA ARG A 327 -12.16 22.29 1.56
C ARG A 327 -13.59 22.80 1.44
N VAL A 328 -14.57 21.96 1.10
CA VAL A 328 -15.98 22.39 0.99
C VAL A 328 -16.57 22.69 2.38
N VAL A 329 -16.30 21.84 3.37
CA VAL A 329 -16.77 22.03 4.76
C VAL A 329 -16.10 23.25 5.41
N GLY A 330 -14.85 23.57 5.07
CA GLY A 330 -14.13 24.76 5.55
C GLY A 330 -14.51 26.08 4.87
N VAL A 331 -15.33 26.07 3.82
CA VAL A 331 -15.69 27.27 3.02
C VAL A 331 -17.07 27.85 3.39
N THR A 332 -17.82 27.22 4.30
CA THR A 332 -19.12 27.74 4.74
C THR A 332 -19.07 29.11 5.44
N ASP A 333 -17.89 29.57 5.86
CA ASP A 333 -17.65 30.89 6.46
C ASP A 333 -17.39 32.03 5.43
N ASP A 334 -17.09 31.72 4.15
CA ASP A 334 -16.89 32.74 3.10
C ASP A 334 -17.66 32.42 1.79
N PRO A 335 -18.86 33.00 1.59
CA PRO A 335 -19.74 32.67 0.48
C PRO A 335 -19.32 33.23 -0.89
N GLU A 336 -18.19 33.96 -1.02
CA GLU A 336 -17.69 34.43 -2.32
C GLU A 336 -16.58 33.54 -2.94
N ALA A 337 -16.17 32.45 -2.29
CA ALA A 337 -14.96 31.69 -2.65
C ALA A 337 -15.12 30.44 -3.55
N ALA A 338 -16.35 29.94 -3.79
CA ALA A 338 -16.57 28.65 -4.47
C ALA A 338 -16.73 28.77 -6.00
N ASP A 339 -15.73 28.31 -6.77
CA ASP A 339 -15.71 28.36 -8.26
C ASP A 339 -16.26 27.07 -8.92
N GLU A 340 -16.48 25.98 -8.16
CA GLU A 340 -17.12 24.74 -8.62
C GLU A 340 -18.07 24.17 -7.54
N VAL A 341 -19.25 23.69 -7.95
CA VAL A 341 -20.35 23.34 -7.02
C VAL A 341 -20.50 21.83 -6.88
N VAL A 342 -19.76 21.25 -5.94
CA VAL A 342 -20.06 19.91 -5.40
C VAL A 342 -21.28 20.03 -4.49
N THR A 343 -22.42 19.48 -4.89
CA THR A 343 -23.63 19.44 -4.04
C THR A 343 -23.49 18.43 -2.90
N ILE A 344 -22.72 18.78 -1.87
CA ILE A 344 -22.73 18.06 -0.60
C ILE A 344 -24.09 18.27 0.07
N GLN A 345 -24.84 17.18 0.22
CA GLN A 345 -25.96 17.16 1.17
C GLN A 345 -25.35 16.93 2.55
N HIS A 346 -25.28 17.99 3.35
CA HIS A 346 -25.03 17.88 4.78
C HIS A 346 -26.13 17.03 5.41
N GLU A 347 -25.75 16.01 6.17
CA GLU A 347 -26.67 15.31 7.06
C GLU A 347 -26.72 16.09 8.38
N GLU A 348 -27.92 16.50 8.81
CA GLU A 348 -28.10 17.25 10.06
C GLU A 348 -27.77 16.34 11.27
N VAL A 349 -26.53 16.40 11.77
CA VAL A 349 -26.09 15.70 13.00
C VAL A 349 -26.58 16.46 14.25
N GLY A 350 -27.89 16.67 14.31
CA GLY A 350 -28.56 17.44 15.35
C GLY A 350 -28.84 16.61 16.62
N VAL A 351 -28.69 17.26 17.78
CA VAL A 351 -29.26 16.77 19.04
C VAL A 351 -30.65 17.39 19.18
N GLU A 352 -31.71 16.57 19.18
CA GLU A 352 -33.05 17.04 19.56
C GLU A 352 -33.08 17.33 21.07
N ILE A 353 -32.79 18.58 21.44
CA ILE A 353 -33.03 19.09 22.79
C ILE A 353 -34.53 19.42 22.90
N ASP A 354 -35.27 18.55 23.58
CA ASP A 354 -36.74 18.60 23.69
C ASP A 354 -37.22 19.72 24.62
N ASP A 355 -37.23 20.96 24.11
CA ASP A 355 -37.64 22.17 24.85
C ASP A 355 -39.09 22.58 24.51
N GLU A 356 -40.04 22.23 25.39
CA GLU A 356 -41.50 22.46 25.20
C GLU A 356 -41.87 23.96 25.10
N SER A 357 -41.75 24.58 23.92
CA SER A 357 -42.45 25.83 23.62
C SER A 357 -42.94 25.93 22.17
N ASN A 358 -44.19 26.36 21.99
CA ASN A 358 -44.92 26.25 20.73
C ASN A 358 -45.25 27.65 20.18
N GLY A 359 -44.50 28.10 19.16
CA GLY A 359 -44.59 29.51 18.69
C GLY A 359 -43.93 29.84 17.35
N SER A 360 -44.58 29.45 16.24
CA SER A 360 -44.55 30.10 14.91
C SER A 360 -43.30 30.87 14.41
N MET A 361 -42.62 30.30 13.41
CA MET A 361 -41.90 30.95 12.29
C MET A 361 -41.63 32.47 12.39
N GLU A 362 -40.37 32.84 12.63
CA GLU A 362 -39.56 33.59 11.66
C GLU A 362 -38.22 32.84 11.49
N ALA A 363 -37.45 33.15 10.45
CA ALA A 363 -36.10 32.61 10.29
C ALA A 363 -35.11 33.57 10.96
N ASP A 364 -34.35 33.06 11.93
CA ASP A 364 -33.31 33.79 12.66
C ASP A 364 -32.04 32.93 12.58
N ASP A 365 -30.90 33.54 12.22
CA ASP A 365 -29.62 32.85 12.00
C ASP A 365 -28.97 32.52 13.35
N ASN A 366 -29.61 31.62 14.09
CA ASN A 366 -29.22 31.24 15.45
C ASN A 366 -28.11 30.18 15.38
N GLU A 367 -27.00 30.43 16.08
CA GLU A 367 -25.82 29.54 16.13
C GLU A 367 -26.21 28.15 16.66
N GLN A 368 -26.52 27.22 15.76
CA GLN A 368 -26.76 25.82 16.11
C GLN A 368 -25.48 25.23 16.67
N SER A 369 -25.56 24.59 17.84
CA SER A 369 -24.41 23.94 18.46
C SER A 369 -24.01 22.71 17.66
N SER A 370 -23.08 22.89 16.72
CA SER A 370 -22.54 21.78 15.93
C SER A 370 -21.92 20.74 16.86
N THR A 371 -22.14 19.47 16.56
CA THR A 371 -21.70 18.36 17.42
C THR A 371 -20.21 18.03 17.26
N GLY A 372 -19.46 18.84 16.51
CA GLY A 372 -18.06 18.56 16.17
C GLY A 372 -17.87 17.36 15.22
N VAL A 373 -18.96 16.78 14.72
CA VAL A 373 -18.96 15.73 13.68
C VAL A 373 -19.67 16.27 12.46
N THR A 374 -19.00 16.27 11.31
CA THR A 374 -19.62 16.71 10.04
C THR A 374 -19.90 15.51 9.14
N GLY A 375 -21.18 15.37 8.79
CA GLY A 375 -21.70 14.30 7.93
C GLY A 375 -21.92 14.78 6.50
N ALA A 376 -21.27 14.10 5.57
CA ALA A 376 -21.43 14.34 4.13
C ALA A 376 -21.85 13.04 3.44
N LYS A 377 -22.80 13.14 2.50
CA LYS A 377 -22.94 12.12 1.46
C LYS A 377 -21.83 12.28 0.44
N THR A 378 -21.13 11.19 0.17
CA THR A 378 -20.04 11.16 -0.81
C THR A 378 -20.60 11.48 -2.20
N PRO A 379 -19.95 12.34 -3.01
CA PRO A 379 -20.33 12.52 -4.42
C PRO A 379 -20.15 11.21 -5.22
N GLU A 380 -20.54 11.21 -6.50
CA GLU A 380 -20.29 10.08 -7.43
C GLU A 380 -18.78 9.96 -7.79
N TYR A 381 -17.93 9.80 -6.78
CA TYR A 381 -16.48 9.65 -6.90
C TYR A 381 -16.11 8.20 -7.22
N THR A 382 -15.06 8.02 -8.02
CA THR A 382 -14.70 6.73 -8.61
C THR A 382 -13.23 6.42 -8.43
N ILE A 383 -12.96 5.41 -7.61
CA ILE A 383 -11.64 4.84 -7.28
C ILE A 383 -11.09 4.09 -8.50
N THR A 384 -9.80 4.28 -8.83
CA THR A 384 -9.10 3.65 -9.95
C THR A 384 -7.90 2.83 -9.47
N LEU A 385 -8.15 1.57 -9.16
CA LEU A 385 -7.14 0.57 -8.81
C LEU A 385 -6.29 0.20 -10.04
N PRO A 386 -4.97 0.49 -10.07
CA PRO A 386 -4.09 -0.04 -11.11
C PRO A 386 -3.96 -1.57 -10.96
N THR A 387 -3.80 -2.28 -12.08
CA THR A 387 -3.69 -3.75 -12.09
C THR A 387 -2.52 -4.34 -12.88
N GLN A 388 -1.61 -3.51 -13.38
CA GLN A 388 -0.27 -3.96 -13.81
C GLN A 388 0.56 -4.34 -12.56
N GLY A 389 1.53 -5.25 -12.70
CA GLY A 389 2.35 -5.76 -11.59
C GLY A 389 1.69 -6.83 -10.70
N PHE A 390 0.36 -6.91 -10.67
CA PHE A 390 -0.41 -7.73 -9.70
C PHE A 390 -0.90 -9.09 -10.26
N GLU A 391 -0.07 -9.83 -10.98
CA GLU A 391 -0.48 -11.10 -11.63
C GLU A 391 -0.13 -12.39 -10.85
N THR A 392 0.61 -12.31 -9.74
CA THR A 392 1.28 -13.48 -9.13
C THR A 392 0.40 -14.37 -8.26
N ASP A 393 -0.35 -13.83 -7.29
CA ASP A 393 -0.99 -14.63 -6.23
C ASP A 393 -2.52 -14.83 -6.42
N GLY A 394 -3.05 -14.35 -7.55
CA GLY A 394 -4.47 -14.42 -7.88
C GLY A 394 -5.37 -13.77 -6.83
N TYR A 395 -4.85 -12.83 -6.03
CA TYR A 395 -5.67 -12.01 -5.14
C TYR A 395 -6.41 -10.95 -5.95
N LEU A 396 -5.72 -10.30 -6.89
CA LEU A 396 -6.30 -9.43 -7.91
C LEU A 396 -7.52 -10.05 -8.60
N ASP A 397 -7.47 -11.31 -9.05
CA ASP A 397 -8.59 -12.00 -9.72
C ASP A 397 -9.85 -12.09 -8.84
N ARG A 398 -9.67 -12.21 -7.52
CA ARG A 398 -10.77 -12.22 -6.54
C ARG A 398 -11.33 -10.82 -6.32
N VAL A 399 -10.47 -9.80 -6.24
CA VAL A 399 -10.86 -8.38 -6.21
C VAL A 399 -11.63 -7.99 -7.48
N LYS A 400 -11.09 -8.29 -8.67
CA LYS A 400 -11.74 -8.15 -9.99
C LYS A 400 -13.11 -8.83 -10.00
N THR A 401 -13.24 -10.01 -9.41
CA THR A 401 -14.53 -10.73 -9.35
C THR A 401 -15.54 -10.07 -8.40
N ASP A 402 -15.13 -9.66 -7.20
CA ASP A 402 -16.04 -9.14 -6.17
C ASP A 402 -16.40 -7.66 -6.34
N LEU A 403 -15.52 -6.82 -6.89
CA LEU A 403 -15.84 -5.44 -7.27
C LEU A 403 -16.73 -5.41 -8.53
N LYS A 404 -16.51 -6.30 -9.52
CA LYS A 404 -17.37 -6.41 -10.71
C LYS A 404 -18.80 -6.86 -10.39
N ARG A 405 -19.00 -7.60 -9.29
CA ARG A 405 -20.33 -7.91 -8.73
C ARG A 405 -21.02 -6.67 -8.11
N ARG A 406 -20.24 -5.67 -7.70
CA ARG A 406 -20.67 -4.38 -7.14
C ARG A 406 -20.67 -3.25 -8.18
N GLY A 407 -20.62 -3.59 -9.48
CA GLY A 407 -20.75 -2.62 -10.57
C GLY A 407 -19.45 -2.01 -11.09
N ALA A 408 -18.28 -2.38 -10.56
CA ALA A 408 -17.00 -1.90 -11.07
C ALA A 408 -16.76 -2.29 -12.54
N ASP A 409 -16.19 -1.37 -13.32
CA ASP A 409 -15.59 -1.73 -14.60
C ASP A 409 -14.20 -2.35 -14.36
N VAL A 410 -13.81 -3.29 -15.21
CA VAL A 410 -12.57 -4.06 -15.08
C VAL A 410 -11.93 -4.16 -16.45
N GLY A 411 -10.91 -3.33 -16.66
CA GLY A 411 -10.06 -3.34 -17.84
C GLY A 411 -8.98 -4.42 -17.77
N SER A 412 -8.02 -4.32 -18.70
CA SER A 412 -6.75 -5.04 -18.62
C SER A 412 -5.92 -4.54 -17.45
N ASP A 413 -5.75 -3.22 -17.39
CA ASP A 413 -4.67 -2.57 -16.63
C ASP A 413 -5.17 -1.77 -15.40
N ALA A 414 -6.49 -1.66 -15.22
CA ALA A 414 -7.14 -1.00 -14.09
C ALA A 414 -8.52 -1.62 -13.73
N ILE A 415 -8.97 -1.43 -12.48
CA ILE A 415 -10.37 -1.61 -12.03
C ILE A 415 -10.89 -0.24 -11.57
N THR A 416 -12.07 0.13 -12.02
CA THR A 416 -12.68 1.43 -11.72
C THR A 416 -14.01 1.21 -11.01
N THR A 417 -14.15 1.68 -9.76
CA THR A 417 -15.28 1.35 -8.86
C THR A 417 -15.71 2.57 -8.04
N SER A 418 -16.97 2.62 -7.60
CA SER A 418 -17.42 3.68 -6.68
C SER A 418 -16.81 3.50 -5.28
N VAL A 419 -16.71 4.60 -4.54
CA VAL A 419 -16.32 4.59 -3.11
C VAL A 419 -17.20 3.63 -2.28
N GLU A 420 -18.50 3.64 -2.56
CA GLU A 420 -19.48 2.71 -1.98
C GLU A 420 -19.21 1.25 -2.39
N GLY A 421 -18.85 0.99 -3.66
CA GLY A 421 -18.50 -0.34 -4.16
C GLY A 421 -17.26 -0.95 -3.50
N TYR A 422 -16.23 -0.13 -3.24
CA TYR A 422 -15.01 -0.56 -2.53
C TYR A 422 -15.21 -0.72 -1.02
N THR A 423 -15.85 0.24 -0.34
CA THR A 423 -16.08 0.11 1.10
C THR A 423 -17.08 -0.99 1.44
N ASN A 424 -18.07 -1.25 0.58
CA ASN A 424 -18.89 -2.46 0.67
C ASN A 424 -18.07 -3.75 0.45
N TYR A 425 -17.00 -3.73 -0.35
CA TYR A 425 -16.10 -4.89 -0.46
C TYR A 425 -15.34 -5.10 0.86
N LEU A 426 -14.77 -4.04 1.45
CA LEU A 426 -14.11 -4.10 2.76
C LEU A 426 -15.06 -4.67 3.83
N GLN A 427 -16.24 -4.07 4.00
CA GLN A 427 -17.20 -4.49 5.02
C GLN A 427 -17.70 -5.93 4.79
N THR A 428 -18.04 -6.34 3.56
CA THR A 428 -18.52 -7.71 3.30
C THR A 428 -17.42 -8.77 3.43
N ARG A 429 -16.15 -8.40 3.24
CA ARG A 429 -15.04 -9.36 3.13
C ARG A 429 -14.19 -9.46 4.39
N TYR A 430 -14.13 -8.37 5.16
CA TYR A 430 -13.24 -8.19 6.30
C TYR A 430 -13.91 -7.60 7.55
N ASP A 431 -15.21 -7.29 7.49
CA ASP A 431 -16.01 -6.77 8.62
C ASP A 431 -15.47 -5.46 9.22
N VAL A 432 -14.83 -4.63 8.38
CA VAL A 432 -14.31 -3.31 8.74
C VAL A 432 -14.62 -2.26 7.66
N PRO A 433 -14.87 -1.00 8.06
CA PRO A 433 -14.86 0.16 7.16
C PRO A 433 -13.43 0.65 6.88
N LYS A 434 -13.28 1.59 5.95
CA LYS A 434 -12.04 2.37 5.78
C LYS A 434 -12.10 3.58 6.71
N MET A 435 -11.17 3.65 7.65
CA MET A 435 -10.93 4.78 8.54
C MET A 435 -9.44 5.14 8.45
N TRP A 436 -9.12 6.43 8.40
CA TRP A 436 -7.75 6.93 8.35
C TRP A 436 -7.59 8.19 9.21
N VAL A 437 -6.33 8.58 9.42
CA VAL A 437 -5.95 9.81 10.13
C VAL A 437 -5.23 10.69 9.11
N ASP A 438 -5.79 11.85 8.81
CA ASP A 438 -5.11 12.92 8.09
C ASP A 438 -4.27 13.71 9.11
N GLU A 439 -2.94 13.56 9.03
CA GLU A 439 -1.99 14.28 9.89
C GLU A 439 -1.71 15.71 9.41
N GLU A 440 -1.99 16.06 8.16
CA GLU A 440 -1.78 17.42 7.62
C GLU A 440 -2.91 18.36 8.05
N ASN A 441 -4.15 17.87 8.02
CA ASN A 441 -5.36 18.60 8.42
C ASN A 441 -5.80 18.30 9.87
N CYS A 442 -5.06 17.44 10.58
CA CYS A 442 -5.34 16.98 11.96
C CYS A 442 -6.77 16.42 12.12
N ARG A 443 -7.19 15.51 11.23
CA ARG A 443 -8.55 14.94 11.19
C ARG A 443 -8.56 13.42 11.17
N VAL A 444 -9.65 12.82 11.63
CA VAL A 444 -9.96 11.40 11.46
C VAL A 444 -11.15 11.29 10.52
N HIS A 445 -11.03 10.49 9.46
CA HIS A 445 -12.11 10.27 8.50
C HIS A 445 -12.59 8.82 8.56
N LEU A 446 -13.88 8.62 8.34
CA LEU A 446 -14.53 7.32 8.22
C LEU A 446 -15.41 7.29 6.97
N GLN A 447 -15.21 6.27 6.15
CA GLN A 447 -16.05 5.97 4.99
C GLN A 447 -16.77 4.63 5.18
N HIS A 448 -18.11 4.66 5.20
CA HIS A 448 -18.95 3.47 5.27
C HIS A 448 -20.09 3.56 4.25
N GLY A 449 -19.93 2.86 3.12
CA GLY A 449 -20.88 2.92 2.00
C GLY A 449 -20.92 4.31 1.37
N GLU A 450 -22.11 4.90 1.24
CA GLU A 450 -22.31 6.28 0.75
C GLU A 450 -21.87 7.36 1.76
N HIS A 451 -21.76 7.03 3.06
CA HIS A 451 -21.58 8.02 4.12
C HIS A 451 -20.10 8.27 4.41
N HIS A 452 -19.73 9.55 4.34
CA HIS A 452 -18.47 10.08 4.86
C HIS A 452 -18.72 10.77 6.20
N ARG A 453 -17.77 10.64 7.13
CA ARG A 453 -17.75 11.32 8.43
C ARG A 453 -16.36 11.84 8.73
N ILE A 454 -16.27 13.14 9.03
CA ILE A 454 -15.11 13.71 9.72
C ILE A 454 -15.39 13.57 11.22
N LEU A 455 -14.59 12.74 11.88
CA LEU A 455 -14.72 12.34 13.27
C LEU A 455 -13.74 13.13 14.17
N THR A 456 -13.58 14.41 13.87
CA THR A 456 -12.70 15.34 14.60
C THR A 456 -13.33 16.73 14.62
N ALA A 457 -13.44 17.28 15.84
CA ALA A 457 -14.11 18.55 16.06
C ALA A 457 -13.27 19.74 15.59
N ASP A 458 -13.87 20.55 14.74
CA ASP A 458 -13.45 21.88 14.29
C ASP A 458 -13.36 22.92 15.43
N HIS A 459 -14.07 22.69 16.54
CA HIS A 459 -14.08 23.54 17.73
C HIS A 459 -13.93 22.75 19.06
N GLU A 460 -13.73 23.48 20.17
CA GLU A 460 -13.79 22.95 21.54
C GLU A 460 -15.26 22.78 21.98
N PRO A 461 -15.63 21.71 22.71
CA PRO A 461 -17.03 21.42 23.05
C PRO A 461 -17.61 22.46 24.00
N SER A 462 -18.91 22.75 23.83
CA SER A 462 -19.67 23.48 24.85
C SER A 462 -19.74 22.67 26.17
N PRO A 463 -19.83 23.33 27.34
CA PRO A 463 -19.99 22.65 28.61
C PRO A 463 -21.19 21.68 28.63
N GLU A 464 -22.27 22.04 27.95
CA GLU A 464 -23.50 21.27 27.84
C GLU A 464 -23.30 19.98 27.05
N VAL A 465 -22.71 20.06 25.85
CA VAL A 465 -22.42 18.90 24.98
C VAL A 465 -21.39 17.98 25.65
N LEU A 466 -20.31 18.55 26.23
CA LEU A 466 -19.31 17.75 26.94
C LEU A 466 -19.90 17.04 28.16
N ASN A 467 -20.76 17.71 28.91
CA ASN A 467 -21.43 17.12 30.07
C ASN A 467 -22.40 16.01 29.66
N ALA A 468 -23.15 16.17 28.56
CA ALA A 468 -24.04 15.14 28.01
C ALA A 468 -23.25 13.92 27.50
N ALA A 469 -22.17 14.14 26.75
CA ALA A 469 -21.29 13.10 26.24
C ALA A 469 -20.65 12.26 27.36
N LEU A 470 -20.18 12.92 28.43
CA LEU A 470 -19.69 12.24 29.63
C LEU A 470 -20.82 11.58 30.43
N GLN A 471 -22.02 12.15 30.46
CA GLN A 471 -23.18 11.60 31.16
C GLN A 471 -23.61 10.28 30.54
N ASN A 472 -23.78 10.22 29.22
CA ASN A 472 -24.10 8.98 28.48
C ASN A 472 -23.11 7.83 28.76
N ILE A 473 -21.79 8.10 28.80
CA ILE A 473 -20.78 7.12 29.20
C ILE A 473 -20.99 6.63 30.65
N GLN A 474 -21.35 7.53 31.57
CA GLN A 474 -21.63 7.17 32.96
C GLN A 474 -22.92 6.37 33.09
N ASP A 475 -23.99 6.75 32.38
CA ASP A 475 -25.27 6.03 32.39
C ASP A 475 -25.13 4.61 31.82
N TYR A 476 -24.36 4.44 30.75
CA TYR A 476 -24.00 3.14 30.20
C TYR A 476 -23.28 2.28 31.26
N ILE A 477 -22.25 2.83 31.92
CA ILE A 477 -21.46 2.09 32.91
C ILE A 477 -22.26 1.83 34.20
N GLU A 478 -23.25 2.68 34.52
CA GLU A 478 -24.13 2.55 35.68
C GLU A 478 -25.35 1.64 35.44
N THR A 479 -25.54 1.12 34.22
CA THR A 479 -26.39 -0.09 34.00
C THR A 479 -25.99 -1.24 34.93
N ILE A 480 -24.71 -1.35 35.32
CA ILE A 480 -24.22 -2.33 36.29
C ILE A 480 -24.88 -2.14 37.68
N ASP A 481 -25.17 -0.92 38.10
CA ASP A 481 -25.82 -0.65 39.39
C ASP A 481 -27.35 -0.79 39.31
N ARG A 482 -27.94 -0.68 38.09
CA ARG A 482 -29.38 -0.82 37.84
C ARG A 482 -29.81 -2.27 37.58
N TRP A 483 -29.03 -3.00 36.78
CA TRP A 483 -29.39 -4.31 36.20
C TRP A 483 -28.31 -5.39 36.33
N GLY A 484 -27.13 -5.08 36.86
CA GLY A 484 -25.98 -5.99 36.90
C GLY A 484 -25.81 -6.72 38.23
N GLU A 485 -25.92 -8.05 38.24
CA GLU A 485 -25.53 -8.85 39.40
C GLU A 485 -24.01 -8.96 39.50
N THR A 486 -23.41 -8.31 40.50
CA THR A 486 -21.96 -8.41 40.76
C THR A 486 -21.60 -8.21 42.23
N ASN A 487 -20.61 -8.98 42.69
CA ASN A 487 -20.00 -8.83 44.01
C ASN A 487 -18.95 -7.71 44.06
N ASN A 488 -18.68 -6.99 42.95
CA ASN A 488 -17.59 -6.02 42.87
C ASN A 488 -17.84 -4.91 41.83
N ALA A 489 -19.02 -4.29 41.82
CA ALA A 489 -19.44 -3.27 40.85
C ALA A 489 -18.38 -2.20 40.56
N ARG A 490 -17.69 -1.67 41.58
CA ARG A 490 -16.62 -0.65 41.39
C ARG A 490 -15.47 -1.14 40.51
N ALA A 491 -15.12 -2.42 40.56
CA ALA A 491 -14.09 -3.00 39.70
C ALA A 491 -14.61 -3.24 38.27
N VAL A 492 -15.85 -3.76 38.12
CA VAL A 492 -16.46 -3.98 36.79
C VAL A 492 -16.59 -2.66 36.05
N LYS A 493 -17.15 -1.64 36.69
CA LYS A 493 -17.29 -0.29 36.13
C LYS A 493 -15.95 0.33 35.75
N ALA A 494 -14.89 0.09 36.53
CA ALA A 494 -13.53 0.52 36.20
C ALA A 494 -12.92 -0.24 35.01
N HIS A 495 -13.21 -1.55 34.86
CA HIS A 495 -12.81 -2.33 33.70
C HIS A 495 -13.54 -1.88 32.43
N MET A 496 -14.86 -1.64 32.49
CA MET A 496 -15.62 -1.09 31.35
C MET A 496 -15.09 0.29 30.92
N TYR A 497 -14.85 1.20 31.88
CA TYR A 497 -14.32 2.53 31.58
C TYR A 497 -12.92 2.45 30.91
N GLU A 498 -12.01 1.59 31.41
CA GLU A 498 -10.69 1.36 30.80
C GLU A 498 -10.78 0.79 29.37
N GLY A 499 -11.84 0.02 29.06
CA GLY A 499 -12.13 -0.47 27.71
C GLY A 499 -12.67 0.61 26.77
N ILE A 500 -13.52 1.52 27.25
CA ILE A 500 -14.01 2.66 26.46
C ILE A 500 -12.86 3.60 26.13
N LEU A 501 -12.02 3.93 27.11
CA LEU A 501 -10.79 4.70 26.88
C LEU A 501 -9.84 3.99 25.89
N TYR A 502 -9.80 2.65 25.86
CA TYR A 502 -9.04 1.90 24.84
C TYR A 502 -9.66 2.06 23.45
N GLY A 503 -10.98 1.93 23.31
CA GLY A 503 -11.67 2.11 22.03
C GLY A 503 -11.40 3.48 21.42
N LEU A 504 -11.49 4.54 22.23
CA LEU A 504 -11.18 5.91 21.84
C LEU A 504 -9.69 6.15 21.52
N TRP A 505 -8.77 5.35 22.07
CA TRP A 505 -7.33 5.39 21.74
C TRP A 505 -7.00 4.63 20.45
N ALA A 506 -7.76 3.59 20.11
CA ALA A 506 -7.38 2.61 19.11
C ALA A 506 -7.14 3.15 17.69
N PRO A 507 -7.95 4.09 17.14
CA PRO A 507 -7.71 4.68 15.81
C PRO A 507 -6.34 5.37 15.65
N PHE A 508 -5.69 5.76 16.75
CA PHE A 508 -4.42 6.48 16.69
C PHE A 508 -3.19 5.57 16.74
N VAL A 509 -3.37 4.24 16.80
CA VAL A 509 -2.29 3.28 17.10
C VAL A 509 -1.03 3.43 16.24
N ASN A 510 -1.16 3.78 14.96
CA ASN A 510 -0.02 3.94 14.04
C ASN A 510 0.86 5.17 14.37
N LEU A 511 0.28 6.22 14.98
CA LEU A 511 1.03 7.37 15.49
C LEU A 511 1.96 6.94 16.64
N TYR A 512 1.41 6.17 17.59
CA TYR A 512 2.14 5.59 18.72
C TYR A 512 3.15 4.52 18.24
N ALA A 513 2.84 3.78 17.17
CA ALA A 513 3.74 2.78 16.58
C ALA A 513 5.02 3.42 16.03
N ARG A 514 4.92 4.57 15.34
CA ARG A 514 6.09 5.35 14.89
C ARG A 514 6.99 5.76 16.06
N GLN A 515 6.42 6.27 17.15
CA GLN A 515 7.21 6.71 18.31
C GLN A 515 7.83 5.55 19.13
N PHE A 516 7.17 4.40 19.17
CA PHE A 516 7.68 3.20 19.84
C PHE A 516 8.67 2.39 18.99
N TYR A 517 8.75 2.63 17.69
CA TYR A 517 9.66 1.91 16.79
C TYR A 517 11.13 2.08 17.19
N GLY A 518 11.92 1.01 17.06
CA GLY A 518 13.32 0.95 17.49
C GLY A 518 13.56 1.00 19.02
N ASN A 519 12.69 1.67 19.77
CA ASN A 519 12.80 1.91 21.22
C ASN A 519 12.31 0.72 22.07
N VAL A 520 11.18 0.11 21.69
CA VAL A 520 10.55 -1.00 22.43
C VAL A 520 9.96 -2.05 21.47
N THR A 521 9.72 -3.27 21.97
CA THR A 521 9.04 -4.30 21.18
C THR A 521 7.58 -3.92 20.97
N LEU A 522 7.16 -3.68 19.71
CA LEU A 522 5.84 -3.13 19.40
C LEU A 522 4.69 -4.00 19.95
N ASP A 523 4.72 -5.33 19.74
CA ASP A 523 3.70 -6.25 20.27
C ASP A 523 3.55 -6.25 21.81
N ASN A 524 4.50 -5.70 22.56
CA ASN A 524 4.39 -5.55 24.03
C ASN A 524 3.84 -4.18 24.45
N ALA A 525 3.98 -3.14 23.61
CA ALA A 525 3.55 -1.76 23.87
C ALA A 525 2.16 -1.45 23.27
N LEU A 526 1.95 -1.87 22.02
CA LEU A 526 0.71 -1.77 21.26
C LEU A 526 -0.21 -2.97 21.60
N GLN A 527 -0.59 -3.06 22.88
CA GLN A 527 -1.30 -4.22 23.41
C GLN A 527 -2.71 -4.36 22.80
N TYR A 528 -3.09 -5.58 22.41
CA TYR A 528 -4.47 -5.92 22.06
C TYR A 528 -5.41 -5.69 23.24
N LEU A 529 -6.70 -5.47 23.00
CA LEU A 529 -7.71 -5.54 24.07
C LEU A 529 -8.24 -6.98 24.20
N TYR A 530 -8.32 -7.49 25.42
CA TYR A 530 -8.94 -8.80 25.69
C TYR A 530 -9.92 -8.69 26.86
N ILE A 531 -11.21 -8.67 26.52
CA ILE A 531 -12.33 -8.58 27.46
C ILE A 531 -12.83 -10.00 27.73
N PHE A 532 -12.92 -10.39 29.00
CA PHE A 532 -13.50 -11.68 29.38
C PHE A 532 -14.51 -11.57 30.50
N GLY A 533 -15.43 -12.52 30.54
CA GLY A 533 -16.56 -12.61 31.46
C GLY A 533 -17.49 -13.73 31.00
N GLU A 534 -18.44 -14.15 31.84
CA GLU A 534 -19.44 -15.17 31.48
C GLU A 534 -20.34 -14.69 30.33
N SER A 535 -21.18 -15.57 29.78
CA SER A 535 -21.97 -15.29 28.56
C SER A 535 -22.92 -14.09 28.68
N ASP A 536 -23.45 -13.89 29.88
CA ASP A 536 -24.39 -12.82 30.28
C ASP A 536 -23.71 -11.52 30.73
N ALA A 537 -22.36 -11.42 30.65
CA ALA A 537 -21.59 -10.27 31.11
C ALA A 537 -21.62 -9.03 30.18
N GLY A 538 -22.60 -8.91 29.28
CA GLY A 538 -22.81 -7.75 28.41
C GLY A 538 -21.72 -7.50 27.35
N LYS A 539 -20.82 -8.46 27.12
CA LYS A 539 -19.59 -8.28 26.31
C LYS A 539 -19.83 -7.71 24.91
N ASP A 540 -20.84 -8.20 24.20
CA ASP A 540 -21.10 -7.77 22.82
C ASP A 540 -21.83 -6.43 22.75
N LYS A 541 -22.70 -6.13 23.74
CA LYS A 541 -23.29 -4.80 23.90
C LYS A 541 -22.27 -3.73 24.33
N PHE A 542 -21.17 -4.14 24.94
CA PHE A 542 -20.00 -3.27 25.17
C PHE A 542 -19.23 -3.01 23.88
N SER A 543 -18.98 -4.04 23.06
CA SER A 543 -18.41 -3.89 21.73
C SER A 543 -19.26 -2.95 20.86
N GLU A 544 -20.57 -3.14 20.82
CA GLU A 544 -21.53 -2.28 20.10
C GLU A 544 -21.44 -0.82 20.58
N PHE A 545 -21.48 -0.55 21.89
CA PHE A 545 -21.36 0.81 22.41
C PHE A 545 -20.04 1.48 22.00
N VAL A 546 -18.91 0.79 22.18
CA VAL A 546 -17.59 1.32 21.81
C VAL A 546 -17.48 1.58 20.30
N LEU A 547 -18.06 0.71 19.46
CA LEU A 547 -18.10 0.90 18.01
C LEU A 547 -18.99 2.09 17.60
N ARG A 548 -20.17 2.25 18.20
CA ARG A 548 -21.05 3.42 17.97
C ARG A 548 -20.33 4.73 18.32
N LEU A 549 -19.61 4.78 19.45
CA LEU A 549 -18.82 5.96 19.89
C LEU A 549 -17.73 6.40 18.90
N ILE A 550 -17.03 5.46 18.25
CA ILE A 550 -15.92 5.77 17.33
C ILE A 550 -16.33 5.85 15.85
N SER A 551 -17.62 5.70 15.54
CA SER A 551 -18.10 5.64 14.15
C SER A 551 -19.25 6.57 13.82
N ASP A 552 -19.65 7.47 14.73
CA ASP A 552 -20.88 8.26 14.62
C ASP A 552 -22.08 7.36 14.30
N ASP A 553 -22.25 6.30 15.10
CA ASP A 553 -23.29 5.28 14.97
C ASP A 553 -23.29 4.44 13.65
N LEU A 554 -22.36 4.69 12.72
CA LEU A 554 -22.30 3.96 11.45
C LEU A 554 -21.91 2.48 11.61
N VAL A 555 -21.25 2.09 12.70
CA VAL A 555 -20.84 0.70 12.97
C VAL A 555 -21.38 0.22 14.32
N ARG A 556 -22.23 -0.81 14.28
CA ARG A 556 -22.94 -1.35 15.45
C ARG A 556 -22.55 -2.80 15.82
N GLY A 557 -21.52 -3.37 15.21
CA GLY A 557 -21.11 -4.75 15.47
C GLY A 557 -19.70 -5.06 14.97
N GLY A 558 -19.04 -6.02 15.62
CA GLY A 558 -17.74 -6.56 15.22
C GLY A 558 -17.87 -7.83 14.38
N ALA A 559 -16.72 -8.42 14.01
CA ALA A 559 -16.65 -9.68 13.30
C ALA A 559 -17.05 -10.86 14.20
N ASP A 560 -17.76 -11.84 13.62
CA ASP A 560 -17.99 -13.13 14.26
C ASP A 560 -16.65 -13.87 14.40
N ALA A 561 -16.35 -14.38 15.60
CA ALA A 561 -15.17 -15.20 15.79
C ALA A 561 -15.09 -16.40 14.84
N ASP A 562 -16.20 -16.89 14.27
CA ASP A 562 -16.17 -18.08 13.43
C ASP A 562 -15.45 -17.88 12.08
N ASP A 563 -15.49 -16.66 11.51
CA ASP A 563 -14.75 -16.29 10.29
C ASP A 563 -13.28 -15.89 10.52
N VAL A 564 -12.88 -15.64 11.77
CA VAL A 564 -11.50 -15.19 12.10
C VAL A 564 -10.46 -16.30 11.97
N GLY A 565 -9.91 -16.45 10.77
CA GLY A 565 -8.78 -17.33 10.46
C GLY A 565 -7.40 -16.67 10.58
N LYS A 566 -6.33 -17.48 10.53
CA LYS A 566 -4.94 -17.01 10.40
C LYS A 566 -4.74 -16.08 9.19
N ASN A 567 -5.43 -16.37 8.08
CA ASN A 567 -5.39 -15.54 6.89
C ASN A 567 -6.18 -14.23 7.08
N GLN A 568 -7.18 -14.18 7.97
CA GLN A 568 -7.92 -12.96 8.31
C GLN A 568 -7.06 -12.03 9.17
N ILE A 569 -6.38 -12.54 10.19
CA ILE A 569 -5.46 -11.72 11.00
C ILE A 569 -4.20 -11.30 10.22
N ARG A 570 -3.80 -12.05 9.18
CA ARG A 570 -2.82 -11.53 8.21
C ARG A 570 -3.42 -10.42 7.36
N ALA A 571 -4.61 -10.66 6.82
CA ALA A 571 -5.30 -9.74 5.93
C ALA A 571 -5.42 -8.31 6.47
N LEU A 572 -5.61 -8.12 7.78
CA LEU A 572 -5.69 -6.80 8.41
C LEU A 572 -4.40 -5.95 8.25
N ARG A 573 -3.25 -6.60 8.05
CA ARG A 573 -1.97 -5.93 7.77
C ARG A 573 -1.86 -5.37 6.36
N ASP A 574 -2.77 -5.77 5.47
CA ASP A 574 -2.84 -5.38 4.07
C ASP A 574 -4.17 -4.64 3.76
N LEU A 575 -4.80 -3.99 4.74
CA LEU A 575 -6.12 -3.33 4.58
C LEU A 575 -6.11 -1.81 4.62
N ASP A 576 -5.03 -1.20 5.09
CA ASP A 576 -4.93 0.24 5.25
C ASP A 576 -6.14 0.90 5.96
N THR A 577 -6.38 0.50 7.20
CA THR A 577 -7.45 1.08 8.03
C THR A 577 -7.03 1.11 9.49
N VAL A 578 -7.28 2.24 10.16
CA VAL A 578 -7.05 2.36 11.61
C VAL A 578 -8.22 1.83 12.45
N PHE A 579 -9.36 1.52 11.81
CA PHE A 579 -10.57 1.09 12.51
C PHE A 579 -10.32 -0.22 13.30
N PRO A 580 -10.57 -0.26 14.63
CA PRO A 580 -10.22 -1.41 15.45
C PRO A 580 -11.01 -2.66 15.04
N TYR A 581 -10.30 -3.76 14.80
CA TYR A 581 -10.92 -5.04 14.48
C TYR A 581 -11.42 -5.71 15.76
N VAL A 582 -12.73 -5.59 15.99
CA VAL A 582 -13.43 -6.25 17.09
C VAL A 582 -13.85 -7.66 16.69
N VAL A 583 -13.51 -8.64 17.51
CA VAL A 583 -13.90 -10.05 17.33
C VAL A 583 -14.69 -10.52 18.55
N SER A 584 -15.95 -10.88 18.33
CA SER A 584 -16.85 -11.31 19.40
C SER A 584 -16.74 -12.80 19.75
N ASP A 585 -16.73 -13.09 21.04
CA ASP A 585 -16.79 -14.40 21.69
C ASP A 585 -15.75 -15.45 21.23
N ILE A 586 -14.53 -15.00 20.94
CA ILE A 586 -13.46 -15.86 20.41
C ILE A 586 -13.05 -16.96 21.40
N ALA A 587 -13.14 -18.22 20.94
CA ALA A 587 -12.67 -19.37 21.69
C ALA A 587 -11.14 -19.38 21.83
N LYS A 588 -10.64 -19.69 23.03
CA LYS A 588 -9.19 -19.74 23.33
C LYS A 588 -8.38 -20.57 22.33
N GLN A 589 -8.89 -21.74 21.91
CA GLN A 589 -8.19 -22.62 20.98
C GLN A 589 -8.06 -22.00 19.58
N LYS A 590 -8.82 -20.95 19.26
CA LYS A 590 -8.71 -20.17 18.02
C LYS A 590 -7.53 -19.20 18.12
N ILE A 591 -7.44 -18.42 19.20
CA ILE A 591 -6.27 -17.57 19.53
C ILE A 591 -4.97 -18.39 19.52
N GLU A 592 -4.98 -19.58 20.11
CA GLU A 592 -3.80 -20.47 20.14
C GLU A 592 -3.33 -20.96 18.75
N ARG A 593 -4.21 -20.95 17.74
CA ARG A 593 -3.91 -21.36 16.35
C ARG A 593 -3.47 -20.20 15.47
N VAL A 594 -3.77 -18.96 15.85
CA VAL A 594 -3.35 -17.76 15.12
C VAL A 594 -1.98 -17.31 15.65
N ASP A 595 -0.94 -17.95 15.14
CA ASP A 595 0.46 -17.61 15.43
C ASP A 595 0.84 -16.18 15.02
N THR A 596 0.13 -15.59 14.05
CA THR A 596 0.34 -14.20 13.57
C THR A 596 -0.07 -13.12 14.58
N LEU A 597 -0.71 -13.48 15.71
CA LEU A 597 -0.91 -12.62 16.89
C LEU A 597 0.33 -12.50 17.79
N ARG A 598 1.39 -13.27 17.52
CA ARG A 598 2.65 -13.19 18.30
C ARG A 598 3.49 -12.00 17.85
N ASN A 599 3.53 -11.78 16.56
CA ASN A 599 4.36 -10.78 15.92
C ASN A 599 3.46 -10.10 14.88
N PHE A 600 2.44 -9.38 15.35
CA PHE A 600 1.49 -8.64 14.50
C PHE A 600 2.12 -7.34 14.02
N TRP A 601 2.78 -6.63 14.94
CA TRP A 601 3.48 -5.39 14.67
C TRP A 601 4.95 -5.64 14.32
N GLN A 602 5.68 -6.34 15.19
CA GLN A 602 7.15 -6.33 15.22
C GLN A 602 7.86 -6.85 13.94
N ASP A 603 7.22 -7.77 13.21
CA ASP A 603 7.78 -8.47 12.04
C ASP A 603 7.22 -7.96 10.70
N SER A 604 6.42 -6.88 10.67
CA SER A 604 5.75 -6.43 9.43
C SER A 604 5.39 -4.94 9.39
N TRP A 605 5.23 -4.29 10.54
CA TRP A 605 4.97 -2.87 10.61
C TRP A 605 6.30 -2.09 10.64
N HIS A 606 6.43 -1.07 9.78
CA HIS A 606 7.59 -0.17 9.69
C HIS A 606 7.11 1.29 9.57
N PRO A 607 7.86 2.30 10.08
CA PRO A 607 7.49 3.71 9.96
C PRO A 607 7.38 4.26 8.53
N SER A 608 7.90 3.53 7.54
CA SER A 608 7.80 3.86 6.10
C SER A 608 6.88 2.87 5.34
N ASN A 609 5.91 2.25 6.03
CA ASN A 609 4.83 1.54 5.36
C ASN A 609 3.72 2.55 5.04
N ASP A 610 3.34 2.65 3.77
CA ASP A 610 2.24 3.49 3.29
C ASP A 610 0.86 2.89 3.59
N ILE A 611 0.72 2.13 4.69
CA ILE A 611 -0.52 1.48 5.12
C ILE A 611 -0.69 1.44 6.65
N SER A 612 -1.88 1.84 7.10
CA SER A 612 -2.32 1.80 8.49
C SER A 612 -2.76 0.40 8.93
N TYR A 613 -2.27 -0.04 10.10
CA TYR A 613 -2.70 -1.29 10.74
C TYR A 613 -3.77 -1.02 11.82
N PRO A 614 -4.83 -1.83 11.92
CA PRO A 614 -5.84 -1.70 12.97
C PRO A 614 -5.39 -2.33 14.29
N THR A 615 -5.89 -1.84 15.44
CA THR A 615 -5.78 -2.62 16.70
C THR A 615 -6.71 -3.83 16.67
N LEU A 616 -6.44 -4.82 17.53
CA LEU A 616 -7.29 -5.99 17.68
C LEU A 616 -7.96 -5.98 19.05
N ILE A 617 -9.28 -6.15 19.07
CA ILE A 617 -10.12 -6.22 20.26
C ILE A 617 -10.82 -7.59 20.26
N PHE A 618 -10.78 -8.29 21.38
CA PHE A 618 -11.35 -9.62 21.51
C PHE A 618 -12.28 -9.71 22.72
N THR A 619 -13.52 -10.17 22.55
CA THR A 619 -14.38 -10.62 23.67
C THR A 619 -14.31 -12.14 23.78
N SER A 620 -14.41 -12.72 24.99
CA SER A 620 -14.26 -14.16 25.19
C SER A 620 -14.83 -14.67 26.52
N ASN A 621 -15.29 -15.91 26.54
CA ASN A 621 -15.66 -16.62 27.78
C ASN A 621 -14.45 -17.30 28.48
N ASP A 622 -13.23 -17.30 27.91
CA ASP A 622 -12.05 -17.92 28.56
C ASP A 622 -11.24 -16.90 29.38
N SER A 623 -11.24 -17.05 30.71
CA SER A 623 -10.48 -16.15 31.60
C SER A 623 -8.95 -16.32 31.56
N ARG A 624 -8.41 -17.24 30.75
CA ARG A 624 -7.02 -17.74 30.84
C ARG A 624 -6.41 -18.09 29.46
N PRO A 625 -6.36 -17.16 28.48
CA PRO A 625 -5.50 -17.31 27.31
C PRO A 625 -4.03 -17.49 27.73
N ASN A 626 -3.19 -17.99 26.82
CA ASN A 626 -1.84 -18.43 27.18
C ASN A 626 -0.87 -17.28 27.48
N ASP A 627 0.14 -17.58 28.29
CA ASP A 627 1.11 -16.63 28.86
C ASP A 627 1.72 -15.66 27.83
N TRP A 628 2.00 -16.13 26.61
CA TRP A 628 2.57 -15.31 25.53
C TRP A 628 1.61 -14.20 25.02
N PHE A 629 0.31 -14.45 25.05
CA PHE A 629 -0.74 -13.54 24.59
C PHE A 629 -1.07 -12.52 25.68
N ARG A 630 -1.15 -12.96 26.95
CA ARG A 630 -1.38 -12.07 28.11
C ARG A 630 -0.27 -11.04 28.32
N ASN A 631 0.94 -11.29 27.82
CA ASN A 631 2.02 -10.31 27.82
C ASN A 631 1.84 -9.19 26.77
N ARG A 632 0.97 -9.42 25.78
CA ARG A 632 0.68 -8.56 24.62
C ARG A 632 -0.75 -8.01 24.63
N ALA A 633 -1.49 -8.21 25.71
CA ALA A 633 -2.92 -7.90 25.77
C ALA A 633 -3.32 -7.22 27.09
N LYS A 634 -4.08 -6.13 26.99
CA LYS A 634 -4.75 -5.48 28.11
C LYS A 634 -5.95 -6.33 28.52
N MET A 635 -5.74 -7.20 29.50
CA MET A 635 -6.74 -8.13 30.04
C MET A 635 -7.77 -7.40 30.93
N LEU A 636 -9.01 -7.24 30.48
CA LEU A 636 -10.13 -6.64 31.24
C LEU A 636 -11.19 -7.69 31.61
N HIS A 637 -11.86 -7.53 32.75
CA HIS A 637 -12.81 -8.52 33.28
C HIS A 637 -14.17 -7.94 33.64
N PHE A 638 -15.21 -8.44 33.00
CA PHE A 638 -16.61 -8.12 33.30
C PHE A 638 -17.15 -9.18 34.27
N ASP A 639 -16.92 -8.93 35.57
CA ASP A 639 -17.30 -9.76 36.72
C ASP A 639 -18.78 -9.54 37.10
N VAL A 640 -19.69 -9.58 36.12
CA VAL A 640 -21.12 -9.21 36.22
C VAL A 640 -21.96 -10.14 35.35
N ALA A 641 -23.22 -10.37 35.76
CA ALA A 641 -24.26 -10.96 34.93
C ALA A 641 -25.42 -9.96 34.76
N PHE A 642 -26.00 -9.88 33.56
CA PHE A 642 -27.20 -9.08 33.26
C PHE A 642 -28.39 -10.02 32.97
N PRO A 643 -29.65 -9.58 33.17
CA PRO A 643 -30.82 -10.37 32.76
C PRO A 643 -30.75 -10.67 31.26
N SER A 644 -30.90 -11.96 30.90
CA SER A 644 -30.61 -12.46 29.56
C SER A 644 -31.71 -13.39 29.00
N ASN A 645 -32.61 -13.87 29.85
CA ASN A 645 -33.81 -14.61 29.50
C ASN A 645 -35.04 -13.70 29.72
N PRO A 646 -36.05 -13.68 28.81
CA PRO A 646 -37.32 -12.98 29.04
C PRO A 646 -38.16 -13.43 30.26
N GLU A 647 -37.72 -14.44 31.00
CA GLU A 647 -38.29 -14.84 32.30
C GLU A 647 -37.54 -14.22 33.52
N ASP A 648 -36.42 -13.52 33.29
CA ASP A 648 -35.63 -12.85 34.32
C ASP A 648 -36.29 -11.53 34.77
N GLU A 649 -36.17 -11.19 36.06
CA GLU A 649 -36.73 -9.94 36.61
C GLU A 649 -35.96 -8.72 36.08
N GLY A 650 -36.68 -7.75 35.50
CA GLY A 650 -36.09 -6.55 34.89
C GLY A 650 -35.55 -6.73 33.47
N PHE A 651 -35.76 -7.88 32.81
CA PHE A 651 -35.23 -8.11 31.45
C PHE A 651 -35.66 -7.05 30.43
N TYR A 652 -36.96 -6.71 30.38
CA TYR A 652 -37.48 -5.77 29.38
C TYR A 652 -37.03 -4.35 29.68
N GLU A 653 -37.11 -3.96 30.96
CA GLU A 653 -36.70 -2.66 31.46
C GLU A 653 -35.20 -2.40 31.25
N ALA A 654 -34.35 -3.44 31.40
CA ALA A 654 -32.92 -3.37 31.10
C ALA A 654 -32.62 -3.26 29.61
N GLN A 655 -33.45 -3.85 28.73
CA GLN A 655 -33.32 -3.65 27.28
C GLN A 655 -33.79 -2.25 26.85
N GLU A 656 -34.84 -1.71 27.47
CA GLU A 656 -35.34 -0.35 27.20
C GLU A 656 -34.32 0.72 27.64
N ASP A 657 -33.84 0.68 28.89
CA ASP A 657 -32.78 1.57 29.41
C ASP A 657 -31.48 1.48 28.59
N LEU A 658 -31.07 0.27 28.18
CA LEU A 658 -29.89 0.10 27.33
C LEU A 658 -30.09 0.71 25.93
N ASN A 659 -31.25 0.52 25.29
CA ASN A 659 -31.49 1.06 23.95
C ASN A 659 -31.54 2.60 23.97
N GLU A 660 -32.18 3.21 24.98
CA GLU A 660 -32.20 4.67 25.18
C GLU A 660 -30.76 5.24 25.30
N ILE A 661 -29.89 4.56 26.04
CA ILE A 661 -28.48 4.94 26.21
C ILE A 661 -27.67 4.73 24.91
N LEU A 662 -27.93 3.65 24.17
CA LEU A 662 -27.19 3.36 22.94
C LEU A 662 -27.60 4.27 21.77
N ASP A 663 -28.87 4.70 21.69
CA ASP A 663 -29.40 5.53 20.62
C ASP A 663 -29.18 7.04 20.83
N ALA A 664 -28.66 7.46 21.99
CA ALA A 664 -28.25 8.84 22.24
C ALA A 664 -26.90 9.18 21.57
N THR A 665 -26.90 10.16 20.66
CA THR A 665 -25.71 10.68 19.97
C THR A 665 -24.63 11.14 20.96
N ASN A 666 -23.39 10.65 20.79
CA ASN A 666 -22.28 10.96 21.70
C ASN A 666 -20.99 11.37 20.96
N PRO A 667 -20.75 12.67 20.74
CA PRO A 667 -19.60 13.17 19.98
C PRO A 667 -18.25 13.12 20.72
N ILE A 668 -18.13 12.43 21.86
CA ILE A 668 -16.90 12.38 22.68
C ILE A 668 -15.65 12.03 21.88
N PHE A 669 -15.75 11.16 20.86
CA PHE A 669 -14.62 10.77 20.04
C PHE A 669 -14.07 11.93 19.19
N ALA A 670 -14.92 12.84 18.71
CA ALA A 670 -14.50 13.99 17.90
C ALA A 670 -13.68 15.00 18.70
N TYR A 671 -13.97 15.16 19.99
CA TYR A 671 -13.20 16.02 20.89
C TYR A 671 -11.94 15.31 21.42
N VAL A 672 -11.95 13.98 21.56
CA VAL A 672 -10.75 13.19 21.90
C VAL A 672 -9.76 13.15 20.74
N SER A 673 -10.23 12.93 19.51
CA SER A 673 -9.41 12.89 18.30
C SER A 673 -8.71 14.23 18.06
N ARG A 674 -9.47 15.33 18.15
CA ARG A 674 -8.95 16.70 18.11
C ARG A 674 -7.77 16.87 19.07
N ARG A 675 -7.96 16.56 20.35
CA ARG A 675 -6.91 16.75 21.37
C ARG A 675 -5.70 15.82 21.18
N ILE A 676 -5.87 14.61 20.66
CA ILE A 676 -4.72 13.72 20.36
C ILE A 676 -3.87 14.28 19.22
N LEU A 677 -4.49 14.85 18.18
CA LEU A 677 -3.80 15.36 17.00
C LEU A 677 -3.24 16.77 17.25
N GLU A 678 -4.03 17.72 17.75
CA GLU A 678 -3.60 19.10 17.98
C GLU A 678 -2.55 19.27 19.10
N ASP A 679 -2.64 18.50 20.19
CA ASP A 679 -1.62 18.52 21.26
C ASP A 679 -0.45 17.53 20.98
N GLU A 680 -0.38 16.92 19.77
CA GLU A 680 0.59 15.89 19.35
C GLU A 680 0.83 14.78 20.42
N MET A 681 -0.22 14.38 21.16
CA MET A 681 -0.06 13.69 22.45
C MET A 681 0.70 12.37 22.39
N TYR A 682 0.74 11.74 21.20
CA TYR A 682 1.43 10.49 20.92
C TYR A 682 2.96 10.60 20.99
N LEU A 683 3.55 11.80 20.89
CA LEU A 683 5.01 12.01 20.93
C LEU A 683 5.62 11.71 22.31
N ASP A 684 4.97 12.13 23.40
CA ASP A 684 5.44 11.88 24.78
C ASP A 684 4.73 10.68 25.45
N ALA A 685 4.13 9.79 24.65
CA ALA A 685 3.25 8.71 25.13
C ALA A 685 3.96 7.69 26.05
N GLY A 686 3.57 7.66 27.31
CA GLY A 686 4.11 6.73 28.32
C GLY A 686 3.53 5.31 28.29
N GLY A 687 2.41 5.09 27.58
CA GLY A 687 1.75 3.79 27.55
C GLY A 687 0.36 3.78 26.91
N THR A 688 -0.15 2.57 26.66
CA THR A 688 -1.44 2.33 26.00
C THR A 688 -2.60 2.96 26.79
N VAL A 689 -3.34 3.89 26.16
CA VAL A 689 -4.53 4.59 26.70
C VAL A 689 -4.22 5.73 27.71
N ASP A 690 -2.96 6.03 27.98
CA ASP A 690 -2.61 7.00 29.03
C ASP A 690 -2.97 8.45 28.65
N ASP A 691 -2.93 8.79 27.37
CA ASP A 691 -3.28 10.12 26.84
C ASP A 691 -4.79 10.38 26.79
N VAL A 692 -5.62 9.41 26.36
CA VAL A 692 -7.09 9.52 26.44
C VAL A 692 -7.53 9.68 27.90
N ARG A 693 -6.87 8.99 28.85
CA ARG A 693 -7.13 9.21 30.28
C ARG A 693 -6.77 10.62 30.74
N ARG A 694 -5.72 11.24 30.18
CA ARG A 694 -5.36 12.65 30.43
C ARG A 694 -6.44 13.59 29.90
N ILE A 695 -6.94 13.37 28.69
CA ILE A 695 -8.07 14.13 28.10
C ILE A 695 -9.31 14.04 28.99
N PHE A 696 -9.72 12.84 29.40
CA PHE A 696 -10.93 12.68 30.24
C PHE A 696 -10.80 13.37 31.60
N LEU A 697 -9.60 13.43 32.19
CA LEU A 697 -9.37 14.18 33.43
C LEU A 697 -9.49 15.71 33.19
N ASP A 698 -8.95 16.24 32.10
CA ASP A 698 -9.16 17.63 31.68
C ASP A 698 -10.65 17.94 31.47
N PHE A 699 -11.40 17.04 30.82
CA PHE A 699 -12.84 17.20 30.61
C PHE A 699 -13.65 17.24 31.93
N TYR A 700 -13.33 16.40 32.93
CA TYR A 700 -13.98 16.48 34.24
C TYR A 700 -13.62 17.76 35.00
N ASP A 701 -12.33 18.11 35.03
CA ASP A 701 -11.84 19.27 35.78
C ASP A 701 -12.30 20.61 35.11
N ARG A 702 -12.49 20.66 33.78
CA ARG A 702 -13.08 21.79 33.03
C ARG A 702 -14.56 22.04 33.34
N LEU A 703 -15.32 21.00 33.71
CA LEU A 703 -16.75 21.09 34.06
C LEU A 703 -16.99 21.32 35.56
N ASP A 704 -15.94 21.38 36.39
CA ASP A 704 -16.04 21.31 37.87
C ASP A 704 -16.86 20.10 38.36
N ARG A 705 -16.83 18.99 37.61
CA ARG A 705 -17.65 17.79 37.83
C ARG A 705 -16.91 16.74 38.68
N GLU A 706 -17.54 16.22 39.74
CA GLU A 706 -16.96 15.12 40.54
C GLU A 706 -16.76 13.88 39.65
N ARG A 707 -15.50 13.60 39.29
CA ARG A 707 -15.10 12.41 38.53
C ARG A 707 -15.60 11.12 39.22
N PRO A 708 -16.18 10.14 38.48
CA PRO A 708 -16.76 8.95 39.09
C PRO A 708 -15.80 8.15 39.97
N LYS A 709 -16.30 7.60 41.07
CA LYS A 709 -15.49 6.82 42.03
C LYS A 709 -14.92 5.52 41.45
N TYR A 710 -15.38 5.10 40.28
CA TYR A 710 -14.86 3.96 39.51
C TYR A 710 -13.96 4.38 38.32
N PHE A 711 -13.75 5.68 38.07
CA PHE A 711 -12.87 6.15 36.99
C PHE A 711 -11.44 5.58 37.17
N PRO A 712 -10.83 5.00 36.12
CA PRO A 712 -9.59 4.25 36.25
C PRO A 712 -8.37 5.18 36.16
N GLU A 713 -8.11 5.98 37.20
CA GLU A 713 -6.93 6.88 37.32
C GLU A 713 -5.56 6.18 37.09
N ARG A 714 -5.54 4.84 37.16
CA ARG A 714 -4.44 3.95 36.76
C ARG A 714 -5.06 2.72 36.08
N PRO A 715 -4.36 2.05 35.14
CA PRO A 715 -4.91 0.94 34.36
C PRO A 715 -5.70 -0.08 35.18
N ALA A 716 -6.97 -0.29 34.84
CA ALA A 716 -7.90 -1.11 35.63
C ALA A 716 -7.41 -2.55 35.84
N ASN A 717 -6.73 -3.14 34.86
CA ASN A 717 -6.12 -4.48 34.95
C ASN A 717 -4.96 -4.59 35.96
N ARG A 718 -4.32 -3.47 36.32
CA ARG A 718 -3.31 -3.39 37.38
C ARG A 718 -3.98 -3.20 38.75
N ARG A 719 -4.92 -2.25 38.86
CA ARG A 719 -5.61 -1.91 40.13
C ARG A 719 -6.58 -3.00 40.59
N TYR A 720 -7.42 -3.50 39.70
CA TYR A 720 -8.45 -4.51 39.97
C TYR A 720 -8.07 -5.87 39.39
N ASN A 721 -6.83 -6.29 39.66
CA ASN A 721 -6.28 -7.54 39.17
C ASN A 721 -6.95 -8.75 39.86
N ILE A 722 -7.69 -9.54 39.10
CA ILE A 722 -8.45 -10.71 39.61
C ILE A 722 -7.54 -11.78 40.18
N GLY A 723 -6.32 -11.91 39.63
CA GLY A 723 -5.28 -12.77 40.21
C GLY A 723 -4.94 -12.36 41.63
N LYS A 724 -4.57 -11.09 41.83
CA LYS A 724 -4.28 -10.50 43.14
C LYS A 724 -5.47 -10.65 44.09
N ARG A 725 -6.70 -10.33 43.65
CA ARG A 725 -7.93 -10.52 44.43
C ARG A 725 -8.07 -11.96 44.91
N LYS A 726 -7.88 -12.95 44.03
CA LYS A 726 -7.97 -14.37 44.38
C LYS A 726 -6.89 -14.81 45.37
N TRP A 727 -5.66 -14.30 45.26
CA TRP A 727 -4.59 -14.60 46.23
C TRP A 727 -4.84 -13.93 47.60
N ARG A 728 -5.30 -12.66 47.65
CA ARG A 728 -5.72 -12.00 48.91
C ARG A 728 -6.89 -12.76 49.56
N GLN A 729 -7.89 -13.19 48.78
CA GLN A 729 -9.04 -13.98 49.29
C GLN A 729 -8.64 -15.33 49.87
N ALA A 730 -7.66 -16.03 49.29
CA ALA A 730 -7.16 -17.29 49.85
C ALA A 730 -6.42 -17.04 51.19
N PHE A 731 -5.62 -15.97 51.26
CA PHE A 731 -4.91 -15.60 52.49
C PHE A 731 -5.89 -15.28 53.63
N HIS A 732 -6.88 -14.41 53.41
CA HIS A 732 -7.92 -14.07 54.41
C HIS A 732 -8.89 -15.22 54.76
N ARG A 733 -8.69 -16.43 54.22
CA ARG A 733 -9.46 -17.65 54.54
C ARG A 733 -8.63 -18.72 55.25
N ASP A 734 -7.35 -18.46 55.49
CA ASP A 734 -6.34 -19.45 55.86
C ASP A 734 -6.15 -20.57 54.79
N ASP A 735 -6.66 -20.40 53.55
CA ASP A 735 -6.51 -21.37 52.44
C ASP A 735 -5.03 -21.50 51.99
N VAL A 736 -4.19 -20.49 52.31
CA VAL A 736 -2.76 -20.41 51.94
C VAL A 736 -1.92 -19.73 53.01
N THR A 737 -0.72 -20.27 53.26
CA THR A 737 0.30 -19.68 54.14
C THR A 737 1.60 -19.41 53.38
N PHE A 738 2.41 -18.45 53.85
CA PHE A 738 3.62 -17.99 53.16
C PHE A 738 4.90 -18.20 53.99
N GLU A 739 5.83 -19.01 53.48
CA GLU A 739 7.18 -19.18 54.04
C GLU A 739 8.23 -18.53 53.11
N ARG A 740 8.83 -17.41 53.55
CA ARG A 740 9.94 -16.77 52.81
C ARG A 740 11.28 -17.45 53.15
N ARG A 741 12.00 -17.89 52.12
CA ARG A 741 13.39 -18.39 52.19
C ARG A 741 14.29 -17.49 51.34
N GLU A 742 15.61 -17.54 51.56
CA GLU A 742 16.58 -16.55 51.04
C GLU A 742 16.45 -16.23 49.53
N ASN A 743 16.10 -17.23 48.71
CA ASN A 743 16.01 -17.12 47.25
C ASN A 743 14.64 -17.55 46.68
N HIS A 744 13.59 -17.69 47.50
CA HIS A 744 12.23 -18.03 47.06
C HIS A 744 11.19 -17.89 48.17
N LEU A 745 9.96 -17.54 47.81
CA LEU A 745 8.79 -17.62 48.68
C LEU A 745 8.02 -18.91 48.37
N ILE A 746 7.58 -19.63 49.40
CA ILE A 746 6.75 -20.82 49.30
C ILE A 746 5.35 -20.44 49.76
N ALA A 747 4.37 -20.53 48.88
CA ALA A 747 2.96 -20.52 49.23
C ALA A 747 2.48 -21.96 49.41
N ASP A 748 2.12 -22.36 50.63
CA ASP A 748 1.60 -23.71 50.95
C ASP A 748 0.08 -23.63 51.15
N PHE A 749 -0.68 -24.46 50.42
CA PHE A 749 -2.14 -24.40 50.36
C PHE A 749 -2.78 -25.64 50.99
N ASP A 750 -3.81 -25.47 51.82
CA ASP A 750 -4.67 -26.60 52.24
C ASP A 750 -5.80 -26.88 51.22
N LEU A 751 -5.43 -26.88 49.94
CA LEU A 751 -6.30 -27.16 48.81
C LEU A 751 -5.79 -28.38 48.03
N GLU A 752 -6.64 -28.98 47.21
CA GLU A 752 -6.23 -30.15 46.44
C GLU A 752 -5.29 -29.77 45.29
N PRO A 753 -4.26 -30.58 44.97
CA PRO A 753 -3.20 -30.18 44.03
C PRO A 753 -3.67 -29.75 42.64
N HIS A 754 -4.88 -30.13 42.20
CA HIS A 754 -5.43 -29.69 40.92
C HIS A 754 -5.89 -28.22 40.95
N GLU A 755 -6.38 -27.72 42.09
CA GLU A 755 -6.90 -26.37 42.28
C GLU A 755 -5.80 -25.31 42.22
N LEU A 756 -4.61 -25.64 42.75
CA LEU A 756 -3.39 -24.81 42.71
C LEU A 756 -2.95 -24.45 41.29
N TYR A 757 -3.34 -25.24 40.28
CA TYR A 757 -3.05 -24.91 38.88
C TYR A 757 -3.73 -23.59 38.46
N SER A 758 -4.88 -23.26 39.07
CA SER A 758 -5.55 -21.97 38.85
C SER A 758 -4.81 -20.81 39.51
N TYR A 759 -4.32 -20.97 40.75
CA TYR A 759 -3.53 -19.97 41.47
C TYR A 759 -2.17 -19.72 40.80
N ARG A 760 -1.46 -20.77 40.39
CA ARG A 760 -0.19 -20.63 39.65
C ARG A 760 -0.39 -19.82 38.36
N LYS A 761 -1.50 -20.04 37.65
CA LYS A 761 -1.81 -19.37 36.38
C LYS A 761 -2.18 -17.88 36.52
N THR A 762 -2.51 -17.39 37.71
CA THR A 762 -2.81 -15.95 37.90
C THR A 762 -1.61 -15.11 38.28
N LEU A 763 -0.46 -15.72 38.59
CA LEU A 763 0.77 -14.99 38.92
C LEU A 763 1.48 -14.45 37.66
N PRO A 764 1.96 -13.19 37.67
CA PRO A 764 2.82 -12.64 36.62
C PRO A 764 4.05 -13.50 36.32
N THR A 765 4.36 -13.67 35.03
CA THR A 765 5.46 -14.54 34.57
C THR A 765 6.84 -14.13 35.12
N LYS A 766 7.04 -12.84 35.48
CA LYS A 766 8.28 -12.34 36.12
C LYS A 766 8.67 -13.10 37.40
N MET A 767 7.68 -13.55 38.16
CA MET A 767 7.85 -14.30 39.42
C MET A 767 8.36 -15.75 39.24
N ARG A 768 8.34 -16.26 38.00
CA ARG A 768 8.73 -17.63 37.60
C ARG A 768 8.13 -18.73 38.51
N PRO A 769 6.80 -18.78 38.69
CA PRO A 769 6.16 -19.66 39.66
C PRO A 769 6.20 -21.14 39.24
N GLU A 770 6.58 -22.02 40.17
CA GLU A 770 6.66 -23.47 39.97
C GLU A 770 5.77 -24.19 40.99
N LYS A 771 4.96 -25.16 40.56
CA LYS A 771 4.14 -25.98 41.46
C LYS A 771 4.95 -27.19 41.93
N SER A 772 4.95 -27.46 43.23
CA SER A 772 5.48 -28.68 43.84
C SER A 772 4.48 -29.20 44.87
N GLY A 773 3.83 -30.35 44.60
CA GLY A 773 2.82 -30.90 45.53
C GLY A 773 1.63 -29.97 45.79
N ARG A 774 1.45 -29.56 47.06
CA ARG A 774 0.48 -28.55 47.55
C ARG A 774 1.11 -27.16 47.71
N ASN A 775 2.29 -26.94 47.14
CA ASN A 775 3.05 -25.70 47.26
C ASN A 775 3.19 -25.01 45.89
N ILE A 776 3.19 -23.68 45.88
CA ILE A 776 3.63 -22.84 44.76
C ILE A 776 4.90 -22.11 45.20
N ILE A 777 6.01 -22.41 44.52
CA ILE A 777 7.33 -21.82 44.76
C ILE A 777 7.49 -20.63 43.82
N VAL A 778 7.65 -19.45 44.41
CA VAL A 778 7.85 -18.17 43.75
C VAL A 778 9.34 -17.83 43.80
N LYS A 779 9.99 -17.68 42.65
CA LYS A 779 11.46 -17.53 42.58
C LYS A 779 11.98 -16.10 42.71
N ASN A 780 11.10 -15.10 42.58
CA ASN A 780 11.39 -13.74 42.99
C ASN A 780 10.41 -13.35 44.12
N PRO A 781 10.82 -13.42 45.40
CA PRO A 781 9.91 -13.17 46.52
C PRO A 781 9.49 -11.70 46.60
N ASP A 782 10.39 -10.76 46.31
CA ASP A 782 10.13 -9.33 46.43
C ASP A 782 9.11 -8.84 45.38
N ASP A 783 9.22 -9.34 44.14
CA ASP A 783 8.20 -9.15 43.07
C ASP A 783 6.77 -9.53 43.53
N PHE A 784 6.66 -10.56 44.36
CA PHE A 784 5.38 -11.12 44.82
C PHE A 784 4.85 -10.38 46.03
N GLU A 785 5.71 -10.04 46.99
CA GLU A 785 5.31 -9.25 48.17
C GLU A 785 4.87 -7.83 47.75
N GLU A 786 5.56 -7.20 46.78
CA GLU A 786 5.12 -5.97 46.10
C GLU A 786 3.77 -6.17 45.39
N TRP A 787 3.68 -7.16 44.48
CA TRP A 787 2.48 -7.36 43.66
C TRP A 787 1.23 -7.65 44.49
N LEU A 788 1.35 -8.39 45.59
CA LEU A 788 0.23 -8.80 46.43
C LEU A 788 -0.20 -7.72 47.45
N GLU A 789 0.64 -6.71 47.69
CA GLU A 789 0.55 -5.78 48.85
C GLU A 789 0.61 -6.54 50.19
N MET A 790 1.67 -7.33 50.37
CA MET A 790 1.83 -8.16 51.57
C MET A 790 1.95 -7.37 52.88
N ASP A 791 2.40 -6.10 52.83
CA ASP A 791 2.48 -5.26 54.03
C ASP A 791 1.12 -4.67 54.42
N ASP A 792 0.23 -4.38 53.45
CA ASP A 792 -1.17 -4.04 53.73
C ASP A 792 -1.88 -5.23 54.40
N LEU A 793 -1.70 -6.44 53.85
CA LEU A 793 -2.28 -7.67 54.41
C LEU A 793 -1.84 -7.93 55.86
N ARG A 794 -0.57 -7.67 56.18
CA ARG A 794 -0.03 -7.81 57.54
C ARG A 794 -0.60 -6.75 58.49
N ALA A 795 -0.80 -5.51 58.01
CA ALA A 795 -1.42 -4.46 58.80
C ALA A 795 -2.91 -4.75 59.10
N ASP A 796 -3.66 -5.23 58.10
CA ASP A 796 -5.06 -5.67 58.27
C ASP A 796 -5.17 -6.76 59.35
N ASP A 797 -4.27 -7.76 59.36
CA ASP A 797 -4.23 -8.84 60.36
C ASP A 797 -3.84 -8.34 61.78
N GLU A 798 -2.90 -7.40 61.89
CA GLU A 798 -2.52 -6.81 63.19
C GLU A 798 -3.66 -5.96 63.79
N GLU A 799 -4.40 -5.19 62.99
CA GLU A 799 -5.60 -4.49 63.48
C GLU A 799 -6.74 -5.46 63.81
N ALA A 800 -7.00 -6.47 62.98
CA ALA A 800 -8.05 -7.45 63.22
C ALA A 800 -7.82 -8.27 64.50
N SER A 801 -6.60 -8.76 64.70
CA SER A 801 -6.22 -9.53 65.90
C SER A 801 -6.15 -8.65 67.15
N GLY A 802 -5.69 -7.40 67.04
CA GLY A 802 -5.74 -6.40 68.12
C GLY A 802 -7.18 -6.07 68.54
N GLY A 803 -8.09 -5.91 67.58
CA GLY A 803 -9.52 -5.70 67.81
C GLY A 803 -10.22 -6.88 68.48
N LEU A 804 -9.79 -8.11 68.18
CA LEU A 804 -10.33 -9.34 68.78
C LEU A 804 -9.95 -9.46 70.26
N LEU A 805 -8.72 -9.07 70.63
CA LEU A 805 -8.31 -8.94 72.04
C LEU A 805 -9.07 -7.82 72.77
N GLN A 806 -9.28 -6.65 72.15
CA GLN A 806 -10.08 -5.58 72.79
C GLN A 806 -11.56 -5.97 73.00
N ARG A 807 -12.12 -6.83 72.15
CA ARG A 807 -13.50 -7.36 72.31
C ARG A 807 -13.62 -8.45 73.38
N LEU A 808 -12.51 -9.11 73.77
CA LEU A 808 -12.49 -10.08 74.86
C LEU A 808 -12.28 -9.47 76.26
N PHE A 809 -11.97 -8.16 76.34
CA PHE A 809 -11.75 -7.41 77.58
C PHE A 809 -12.69 -6.21 77.74
N ARG A 810 -13.96 -6.34 77.32
CA ARG A 810 -15.06 -5.38 77.58
C ARG A 810 -16.30 -6.06 78.15
#